data_AF-A0AAV9XJZ3-F1
#
_entry.id   AF-A0AAV9XJZ3-F1
#
_cell.length_a   1.000
_cell.length_b   1.000
_cell.length_c   1.000
_cell.angle_alpha   90.00
_cell.angle_beta   90.00
_cell.angle_gamma   90.00
#
_symmetry.space_group_name_H-M   'P 1'
#
loop_
_entity.id
_entity.type
_entity.pdbx_description
1 polymer ?
#
loop_
_entity_poly.entity_id
_entity_poly.type
_entity_poly.pdbx_seq_one_letter_code
_entity_poly.pdbx_strand_id
1 'polypeptide(L)'
;MNSNTTKLKREIEIDLAHDDIDISSDETSNPPLNSTCIQATHSTPKKRKVTKSVEMPLPDNLVSVSSLTILKQTSEEDYEELELHIGSCVELAGDILLQDNTRLASQDYFVRVSKILTGYDGQFIVGKLFKRARKGYSLFEKKAGELFWLREKVTVNVVHILRLRELILTNNTDLTCGDLLPRWEAHVGDDVGRLICRWKAAIIDNAEDVNGSAKEVIGDDGFVRMLEECEADEAFRYPRKAMKDAWMSPRDENIEFERSDIESKAIDLTEISPNASSQIKLASWNSKEREKFYKKTILKKSYNSSESVVVEITKRSKISEPIHIDLDGPSLKQQTHTKVISSGKKEYTFGDFFSGCGGASCGARMARGKTTQFKIAYGIDNWEDARKSYSANYGENRAIQADICDFAADPTKFNFPASRLHADVIHLSCPCQYFSPVHTRPGKDDEKNEVASLVVDRLLNVVRPRIVTMEQTFGISSTRKFKDHFAIVINQFIRNNYSVRWAVKDATDYSAASTRRRLIVIASCPGERLPNFPSPTSRNPFRTSRSKGNQSSNDPDLPTTPTIGEVLATIPKNAENHQFDYYQYPKLSPFRLDKPFNKTITCDGGESKVHPDGTRPFTIREFATFQTFPVDYKFGNSCKTSLIKQIGNAWPPKFAKAIFDSILEHLERVDAEQQGEDIL
;
A
#
# COMPACT_ATOMS: atom_id res chain seq x y z
N MET A 1 48.02 38.02 62.36
CA MET A 1 49.24 37.35 62.87
C MET A 1 49.15 35.89 62.49
N ASN A 2 50.15 35.41 61.73
CA ASN A 2 50.81 34.09 61.77
C ASN A 2 50.06 32.94 62.48
N SER A 3 50.01 31.70 61.97
CA SER A 3 50.85 31.07 60.96
C SER A 3 50.47 29.58 60.76
N ASN A 4 50.92 29.02 59.62
CA ASN A 4 51.59 27.71 59.48
C ASN A 4 50.79 26.40 59.62
N THR A 5 51.05 25.30 58.86
CA THR A 5 51.69 24.97 57.56
C THR A 5 51.79 23.44 57.55
N THR A 6 51.50 22.76 56.42
CA THR A 6 52.36 21.71 55.79
C THR A 6 51.71 21.28 54.45
N LYS A 7 52.23 21.53 53.23
CA LYS A 7 53.46 21.18 52.46
C LYS A 7 53.40 19.83 51.71
N LEU A 8 53.35 19.90 50.36
CA LEU A 8 54.14 19.21 49.29
C LEU A 8 53.31 19.19 47.97
N LYS A 9 53.49 20.06 46.96
CA LYS A 9 54.55 20.30 45.94
C LYS A 9 54.90 19.11 45.00
N ARG A 10 54.51 19.19 43.71
CA ARG A 10 55.37 19.57 42.56
C ARG A 10 54.64 19.60 41.19
N GLU A 11 54.46 20.82 40.68
CA GLU A 11 54.77 21.40 39.35
C GLU A 11 55.85 20.65 38.50
N ILE A 12 56.06 20.77 37.17
CA ILE A 12 55.59 21.62 36.04
C ILE A 12 56.30 21.13 34.73
N GLU A 13 55.72 21.48 33.56
CA GLU A 13 56.29 21.72 32.20
C GLU A 13 56.88 20.64 31.23
N ILE A 14 56.38 20.79 29.99
CA ILE A 14 57.03 20.89 28.65
C ILE A 14 57.96 19.76 28.18
N ASP A 15 57.62 19.21 27.00
CA ASP A 15 58.61 19.05 25.93
C ASP A 15 57.96 19.14 24.54
N LEU A 16 58.24 20.26 23.88
CA LEU A 16 58.30 20.42 22.43
C LEU A 16 59.77 20.19 22.07
N ALA A 17 60.07 19.26 21.18
CA ALA A 17 61.38 19.14 20.56
C ALA A 17 61.26 19.34 19.05
N HIS A 18 61.89 20.43 18.58
CA HIS A 18 62.36 20.64 17.22
C HIS A 18 63.69 19.90 17.03
N ASP A 19 64.01 19.57 15.78
CA ASP A 19 65.38 19.56 15.26
C ASP A 19 65.34 20.03 13.79
N ASP A 20 65.69 21.31 13.63
CA ASP A 20 66.71 21.93 12.75
C ASP A 20 67.10 21.30 11.40
N ILE A 21 66.93 22.03 10.27
CA ILE A 21 67.87 22.92 9.53
C ILE A 21 68.64 22.18 8.43
N ASP A 22 68.45 22.56 7.16
CA ASP A 22 69.57 23.07 6.34
C ASP A 22 69.13 23.91 5.12
N ILE A 23 70.08 24.73 4.66
CA ILE A 23 69.99 26.06 4.02
C ILE A 23 70.22 26.02 2.49
N SER A 24 69.94 27.17 1.83
CA SER A 24 70.47 27.68 0.54
C SER A 24 69.68 27.31 -0.73
N SER A 25 69.62 28.08 -1.82
CA SER A 25 69.77 29.51 -2.16
C SER A 25 69.48 29.61 -3.68
N ASP A 26 68.97 30.77 -4.12
CA ASP A 26 69.11 31.35 -5.47
C ASP A 26 68.45 30.76 -6.73
N GLU A 27 67.62 31.64 -7.30
CA GLU A 27 67.62 32.15 -8.68
C GLU A 27 67.13 31.32 -9.89
N THR A 28 66.33 32.05 -10.69
CA THR A 28 66.18 32.05 -12.16
C THR A 28 65.01 31.32 -12.84
N SER A 29 64.22 32.16 -13.53
CA SER A 29 63.68 32.02 -14.90
C SER A 29 62.37 31.23 -15.19
N ASN A 30 61.40 32.00 -15.70
CA ASN A 30 60.22 31.65 -16.53
C ASN A 30 60.57 30.79 -17.79
N PRO A 31 59.59 30.46 -18.67
CA PRO A 31 58.36 29.62 -18.60
C PRO A 31 58.48 28.53 -19.74
N PRO A 32 57.45 27.99 -20.47
CA PRO A 32 55.98 27.97 -20.36
C PRO A 32 55.30 26.58 -20.65
N LEU A 33 53.96 26.62 -20.83
CA LEU A 33 53.08 25.76 -21.66
C LEU A 33 52.36 24.52 -21.06
N ASN A 34 51.03 24.70 -21.01
CA ASN A 34 49.94 23.82 -21.43
C ASN A 34 49.53 22.54 -20.66
N SER A 35 48.24 22.60 -20.31
CA SER A 35 47.23 21.53 -20.23
C SER A 35 47.38 20.48 -19.13
N THR A 36 46.45 20.48 -18.17
CA THR A 36 45.51 19.35 -17.93
C THR A 36 44.60 19.61 -16.72
N CYS A 37 43.31 19.33 -16.93
CA CYS A 37 42.31 18.76 -16.03
C CYS A 37 42.58 18.79 -14.51
N ILE A 38 41.80 19.59 -13.77
CA ILE A 38 41.70 19.50 -12.30
C ILE A 38 40.34 18.88 -11.93
N GLN A 39 40.41 17.74 -11.25
CA GLN A 39 39.31 17.07 -10.58
C GLN A 39 38.75 17.94 -9.45
N ALA A 40 37.45 18.26 -9.50
CA ALA A 40 36.74 18.90 -8.42
C ALA A 40 36.37 17.87 -7.34
N THR A 41 37.00 17.98 -6.17
CA THR A 41 36.59 17.26 -4.96
C THR A 41 35.29 17.85 -4.41
N HIS A 42 34.17 17.17 -4.60
CA HIS A 42 32.90 17.52 -3.95
C HIS A 42 32.92 17.15 -2.46
N SER A 43 33.08 18.16 -1.61
CA SER A 43 32.84 18.04 -0.17
C SER A 43 31.34 17.87 0.09
N THR A 44 31.00 16.84 0.87
CA THR A 44 29.61 16.52 1.24
C THR A 44 29.11 17.50 2.31
N PRO A 45 27.94 18.15 2.17
CA PRO A 45 27.48 19.08 3.18
C PRO A 45 27.02 18.33 4.44
N LYS A 46 27.54 18.73 5.60
CA LYS A 46 27.08 18.27 6.92
C LYS A 46 25.63 18.73 7.13
N LYS A 47 24.67 17.79 7.21
CA LYS A 47 23.25 18.09 7.51
C LYS A 47 23.08 18.53 8.98
N ARG A 48 22.50 19.71 9.18
CA ARG A 48 22.10 20.29 10.48
C ARG A 48 20.95 19.49 11.14
N LYS A 49 20.89 19.55 12.47
CA LYS A 49 19.80 19.01 13.32
C LYS A 49 18.45 19.59 12.88
N VAL A 50 17.42 18.74 12.84
CA VAL A 50 16.02 19.14 12.70
C VAL A 50 15.66 20.01 13.90
N THR A 51 15.47 21.30 13.67
CA THR A 51 14.85 22.23 14.61
C THR A 51 13.37 21.84 14.72
N LYS A 52 12.87 21.62 15.95
CA LYS A 52 11.42 21.58 16.21
C LYS A 52 10.81 22.86 15.60
N SER A 53 9.76 22.71 14.79
CA SER A 53 8.97 23.84 14.29
C SER A 53 8.44 24.62 15.48
N VAL A 54 8.90 25.87 15.63
CA VAL A 54 8.35 26.80 16.62
C VAL A 54 7.12 27.41 15.96
N GLU A 55 5.92 26.90 16.28
CA GLU A 55 4.67 27.55 15.85
C GLU A 55 4.73 29.03 16.21
N MET A 56 4.36 29.90 15.27
CA MET A 56 4.21 31.32 15.58
C MET A 56 3.02 31.46 16.52
N PRO A 57 3.21 31.91 17.77
CA PRO A 57 2.11 32.03 18.71
C PRO A 57 1.09 33.02 18.16
N LEU A 58 -0.19 32.65 18.23
CA LEU A 58 -1.27 33.57 17.93
C LEU A 58 -1.28 34.69 18.98
N PRO A 59 -1.72 35.91 18.61
CA PRO A 59 -1.93 36.98 19.60
C PRO A 59 -2.88 36.55 20.72
N ASP A 60 -2.58 36.97 21.96
CA ASP A 60 -3.31 36.56 23.16
C ASP A 60 -4.73 37.17 23.27
N ASN A 61 -5.02 38.23 22.50
CA ASN A 61 -6.25 39.02 22.56
C ASN A 61 -7.30 38.65 21.51
N LEU A 62 -7.15 37.50 20.84
CA LEU A 62 -8.09 37.05 19.83
C LEU A 62 -9.40 36.53 20.43
N VAL A 63 -10.53 37.00 19.91
CA VAL A 63 -11.88 36.54 20.25
C VAL A 63 -12.45 35.72 19.10
N SER A 64 -13.19 34.65 19.44
CA SER A 64 -13.88 33.83 18.45
C SER A 64 -15.19 34.50 18.02
N VAL A 65 -15.44 34.55 16.71
CA VAL A 65 -16.69 35.08 16.14
C VAL A 65 -17.32 34.07 15.18
N SER A 66 -18.63 34.20 14.92
CA SER A 66 -19.39 33.33 14.01
C SER A 66 -19.29 33.75 12.54
N SER A 67 -19.07 35.04 12.30
CA SER A 67 -18.85 35.61 10.97
C SER A 67 -17.85 36.76 11.02
N LEU A 68 -17.25 37.08 9.88
CA LEU A 68 -16.35 38.21 9.70
C LEU A 68 -16.43 38.72 8.27
N THR A 69 -16.72 39.99 8.12
CA THR A 69 -16.60 40.71 6.85
C THR A 69 -15.18 41.20 6.65
N ILE A 70 -14.60 40.91 5.48
CA ILE A 70 -13.29 41.41 5.06
C ILE A 70 -13.46 42.24 3.80
N LEU A 71 -12.84 43.42 3.77
CA LEU A 71 -12.77 44.25 2.56
C LEU A 71 -11.48 43.94 1.84
N LYS A 72 -11.58 43.46 0.61
CA LYS A 72 -10.44 43.12 -0.22
C LYS A 72 -10.35 44.08 -1.38
N GLN A 73 -9.22 44.78 -1.51
CA GLN A 73 -8.97 45.67 -2.62
C GLN A 73 -8.80 44.87 -3.93
N THR A 74 -9.59 45.19 -4.95
CA THR A 74 -9.55 44.54 -6.29
C THR A 74 -8.90 45.43 -7.35
N SER A 75 -8.98 46.75 -7.19
CA SER A 75 -8.32 47.77 -8.04
C SER A 75 -7.92 48.97 -7.16
N GLU A 76 -7.26 49.99 -7.72
CA GLU A 76 -6.91 51.19 -6.92
C GLU A 76 -8.13 51.87 -6.27
N GLU A 77 -9.32 51.72 -6.86
CA GLU A 77 -10.56 52.36 -6.41
C GLU A 77 -11.66 51.39 -5.95
N ASP A 78 -11.55 50.08 -6.27
CA ASP A 78 -12.59 49.09 -5.96
C ASP A 78 -12.21 48.15 -4.82
N TYR A 79 -13.20 47.85 -3.97
CA TYR A 79 -13.13 46.84 -2.92
C TYR A 79 -14.25 45.81 -3.10
N GLU A 80 -13.90 44.54 -2.96
CA GLU A 80 -14.81 43.41 -2.84
C GLU A 80 -15.03 43.10 -1.36
N GLU A 81 -16.29 43.01 -0.95
CA GLU A 81 -16.67 42.57 0.38
C GLU A 81 -16.80 41.05 0.41
N LEU A 82 -16.01 40.40 1.27
CA LEU A 82 -16.06 38.95 1.50
C LEU A 82 -16.65 38.67 2.88
N GLU A 83 -17.83 38.07 2.91
CA GLU A 83 -18.46 37.63 4.16
C GLU A 83 -18.04 36.19 4.49
N LEU A 84 -17.26 36.03 5.56
CA LEU A 84 -16.83 34.72 6.05
C LEU A 84 -17.79 34.21 7.12
N HIS A 85 -18.14 32.93 7.05
CA HIS A 85 -18.84 32.19 8.10
C HIS A 85 -18.11 30.88 8.41
N ILE A 86 -18.47 30.26 9.53
CA ILE A 86 -18.10 28.86 9.79
C ILE A 86 -18.71 28.00 8.67
N GLY A 87 -17.87 27.20 8.02
CA GLY A 87 -18.24 26.37 6.87
C GLY A 87 -17.83 26.96 5.51
N SER A 88 -17.58 28.27 5.41
CA SER A 88 -17.08 28.91 4.19
C SER A 88 -15.78 28.25 3.71
N CYS A 89 -15.61 28.10 2.39
CA CYS A 89 -14.34 27.68 1.81
C CYS A 89 -13.68 28.88 1.13
N VAL A 90 -12.40 29.09 1.39
CA VAL A 90 -11.62 30.19 0.82
C VAL A 90 -10.43 29.65 0.03
N GLU A 91 -10.12 30.30 -1.09
CA GLU A 91 -8.88 30.07 -1.85
C GLU A 91 -7.76 30.95 -1.27
N LEU A 92 -6.56 30.38 -1.13
CA LEU A 92 -5.42 31.08 -0.56
C LEU A 92 -4.46 31.58 -1.64
N ALA A 93 -3.79 32.70 -1.35
CA ALA A 93 -2.69 33.19 -2.16
C ALA A 93 -1.50 32.20 -2.16
N GLY A 94 -0.72 32.23 -3.24
CA GLY A 94 0.55 31.53 -3.31
C GLY A 94 1.67 32.31 -2.61
N ASP A 95 2.76 31.61 -2.34
CA ASP A 95 3.96 32.10 -1.64
C ASP A 95 3.68 32.68 -0.24
N ILE A 96 2.79 32.04 0.52
CA ILE A 96 2.44 32.44 1.88
C ILE A 96 3.06 31.51 2.92
N LEU A 97 3.30 32.02 4.12
CA LEU A 97 3.76 31.25 5.27
C LEU A 97 2.62 31.14 6.29
N LEU A 98 2.22 29.91 6.59
CA LEU A 98 1.22 29.63 7.62
C LEU A 98 1.81 29.75 9.03
N GLN A 99 0.94 29.88 10.04
CA GLN A 99 1.32 30.02 11.45
C GLN A 99 2.13 28.84 12.00
N ASP A 100 2.03 27.66 11.38
CA ASP A 100 2.82 26.47 11.70
C ASP A 100 4.18 26.42 10.95
N ASN A 101 4.58 27.52 10.29
CA ASN A 101 5.72 27.66 9.37
C ASN A 101 5.65 26.81 8.09
N THR A 102 4.46 26.35 7.71
CA THR A 102 4.29 25.71 6.40
C THR A 102 4.24 26.78 5.32
N ARG A 103 5.20 26.76 4.40
CA ARG A 103 5.13 27.61 3.19
C ARG A 103 4.15 26.99 2.21
N LEU A 104 3.28 27.78 1.59
CA LEU A 104 2.42 27.34 0.49
C LEU A 104 2.93 28.00 -0.80
N ALA A 105 3.77 27.29 -1.56
CA ALA A 105 4.52 27.87 -2.69
C ALA A 105 3.66 28.28 -3.90
N SER A 106 2.40 27.85 -3.98
CA SER A 106 1.54 28.02 -5.16
C SER A 106 0.10 28.33 -4.75
N GLN A 107 -0.66 28.93 -5.67
CA GLN A 107 -2.08 29.23 -5.50
C GLN A 107 -2.94 27.98 -5.80
N ASP A 108 -2.74 26.93 -5.01
CA ASP A 108 -3.41 25.64 -5.19
C ASP A 108 -4.08 25.14 -3.89
N TYR A 109 -4.16 26.01 -2.87
CA TYR A 109 -4.59 25.67 -1.52
C TYR A 109 -5.90 26.36 -1.14
N PHE A 110 -6.71 25.64 -0.35
CA PHE A 110 -8.01 26.09 0.11
C PHE A 110 -8.21 25.75 1.58
N VAL A 111 -8.98 26.56 2.29
CA VAL A 111 -9.34 26.30 3.69
C VAL A 111 -10.84 26.30 3.86
N ARG A 112 -11.38 25.23 4.44
CA ARG A 112 -12.77 25.21 4.93
C ARG A 112 -12.80 25.64 6.38
N VAL A 113 -13.37 26.81 6.62
CA VAL A 113 -13.35 27.53 7.90
C VAL A 113 -14.13 26.75 8.96
N SER A 114 -13.48 26.52 10.09
CA SER A 114 -14.07 25.89 11.29
C SER A 114 -14.17 26.86 12.47
N LYS A 115 -13.32 27.89 12.49
CA LYS A 115 -13.31 28.95 13.50
C LYS A 115 -12.78 30.24 12.88
N ILE A 116 -13.32 31.37 13.32
CA ILE A 116 -12.86 32.71 12.97
C ILE A 116 -12.39 33.40 14.25
N LEU A 117 -11.21 34.01 14.20
CA LEU A 117 -10.56 34.70 15.30
C LEU A 117 -10.31 36.14 14.89
N THR A 118 -10.72 37.10 15.71
CA THR A 118 -10.50 38.53 15.45
C THR A 118 -10.04 39.23 16.72
N GLY A 119 -9.16 40.19 16.58
CA GLY A 119 -8.66 41.04 17.65
C GLY A 119 -7.95 42.26 17.08
N TYR A 120 -7.44 43.10 17.96
CA TYR A 120 -6.68 44.29 17.56
C TYR A 120 -5.41 43.91 16.78
N ASP A 121 -4.76 42.81 17.20
CA ASP A 121 -3.50 42.35 16.61
C ASP A 121 -3.67 41.46 15.37
N GLY A 122 -4.90 41.36 14.84
CA GLY A 122 -5.18 40.75 13.54
C GLY A 122 -6.41 39.86 13.50
N GLN A 123 -6.63 39.31 12.31
CA GLN A 123 -7.77 38.45 11.97
C GLN A 123 -7.26 37.16 11.34
N PHE A 124 -7.78 36.03 11.84
CA PHE A 124 -7.34 34.70 11.45
C PHE A 124 -8.52 33.76 11.27
N ILE A 125 -8.35 32.79 10.38
CA ILE A 125 -9.24 31.64 10.24
C ILE A 125 -8.51 30.37 10.64
N VAL A 126 -9.26 29.42 11.20
CA VAL A 126 -8.77 28.07 11.49
C VAL A 126 -9.66 27.10 10.74
N GLY A 127 -9.06 26.13 10.04
CA GLY A 127 -9.84 25.21 9.23
C GLY A 127 -9.05 24.05 8.65
N LYS A 128 -9.78 23.22 7.89
CA LYS A 128 -9.21 22.09 7.16
C LYS A 128 -8.51 22.60 5.91
N LEU A 129 -7.27 22.16 5.67
CA LEU A 129 -6.50 22.53 4.48
C LEU A 129 -6.74 21.52 3.36
N PHE A 130 -7.04 22.02 2.17
CA PHE A 130 -7.20 21.26 0.94
C PHE A 130 -6.20 21.75 -0.11
N LYS A 131 -5.86 20.87 -1.05
CA LYS A 131 -5.00 21.19 -2.20
C LYS A 131 -5.60 20.67 -3.49
N ARG A 132 -5.37 21.34 -4.63
CA ARG A 132 -5.79 20.86 -5.95
C ARG A 132 -5.21 19.48 -6.25
N ALA A 133 -6.05 18.53 -6.64
CA ALA A 133 -5.66 17.14 -6.92
C ALA A 133 -4.65 17.02 -8.07
N ARG A 134 -4.81 17.83 -9.13
CA ARG A 134 -3.85 17.88 -10.26
C ARG A 134 -2.42 18.30 -9.86
N LYS A 135 -2.24 18.84 -8.64
CA LYS A 135 -0.96 19.25 -8.03
C LYS A 135 -0.52 18.30 -6.91
N GLY A 136 -1.24 17.18 -6.72
CA GLY A 136 -0.95 16.15 -5.73
C GLY A 136 -0.01 15.08 -6.26
N TYR A 137 1.18 15.46 -6.74
CA TYR A 137 2.29 14.54 -6.99
C TYR A 137 2.00 13.37 -7.95
N SER A 138 1.15 13.58 -8.96
CA SER A 138 0.70 12.53 -9.89
C SER A 138 -0.05 11.35 -9.25
N LEU A 139 -0.44 11.46 -7.97
CA LEU A 139 -1.27 10.47 -7.28
C LEU A 139 -2.72 10.49 -7.78
N PHE A 140 -3.20 11.65 -8.21
CA PHE A 140 -4.57 11.87 -8.65
C PHE A 140 -4.63 12.11 -10.15
N GLU A 141 -5.78 11.76 -10.76
CA GLU A 141 -6.09 12.20 -12.11
C GLU A 141 -6.19 13.72 -12.17
N LYS A 142 -5.83 14.31 -13.32
CA LYS A 142 -5.86 15.77 -13.52
C LYS A 142 -7.28 16.25 -13.83
N LYS A 143 -8.22 15.99 -12.92
CA LYS A 143 -9.61 16.45 -13.03
C LYS A 143 -9.72 17.90 -12.57
N ALA A 144 -10.46 18.69 -13.35
CA ALA A 144 -10.74 20.07 -13.00
C ALA A 144 -11.65 20.15 -11.77
N GLY A 145 -11.44 21.15 -10.92
CA GLY A 145 -12.23 21.37 -9.69
C GLY A 145 -12.05 20.32 -8.57
N GLU A 146 -11.23 19.29 -8.76
CA GLU A 146 -11.00 18.28 -7.72
C GLU A 146 -9.91 18.70 -6.74
N LEU A 147 -10.23 18.60 -5.45
CA LEU A 147 -9.33 18.80 -4.32
C LEU A 147 -9.12 17.49 -3.57
N PHE A 148 -8.10 17.47 -2.73
CA PHE A 148 -7.95 16.50 -1.66
C PHE A 148 -7.71 17.22 -0.34
N TRP A 149 -8.26 16.65 0.73
CA TRP A 149 -8.08 17.10 2.10
C TRP A 149 -6.71 16.67 2.61
N LEU A 150 -5.84 17.64 2.90
CA LEU A 150 -4.44 17.42 3.27
C LEU A 150 -4.18 17.53 4.78
N ARG A 151 -4.80 18.50 5.48
CA ARG A 151 -4.61 18.66 6.93
C ARG A 151 -5.92 18.95 7.66
N GLU A 152 -6.04 18.40 8.86
CA GLU A 152 -7.20 18.62 9.75
C GLU A 152 -7.36 20.08 10.16
N LYS A 153 -6.23 20.73 10.43
CA LYS A 153 -6.22 22.05 11.04
C LYS A 153 -5.01 22.83 10.58
N VAL A 154 -5.27 24.01 10.05
CA VAL A 154 -4.31 25.09 9.83
C VAL A 154 -4.91 26.37 10.34
N THR A 155 -4.05 27.30 10.75
CA THR A 155 -4.41 28.68 10.99
C THR A 155 -3.87 29.52 9.83
N VAL A 156 -4.63 30.50 9.38
CA VAL A 156 -4.27 31.40 8.27
C VAL A 156 -4.69 32.82 8.63
N ASN A 157 -3.84 33.80 8.36
CA ASN A 157 -4.21 35.21 8.44
C ASN A 157 -5.13 35.57 7.26
N VAL A 158 -6.22 36.30 7.51
CA VAL A 158 -7.23 36.64 6.48
C VAL A 158 -6.67 37.44 5.31
N VAL A 159 -5.55 38.15 5.49
CA VAL A 159 -4.89 38.89 4.40
C VAL A 159 -4.44 38.01 3.23
N HIS A 160 -4.31 36.70 3.47
CA HIS A 160 -3.93 35.73 2.44
C HIS A 160 -5.13 35.13 1.69
N ILE A 161 -6.36 35.53 2.01
CA ILE A 161 -7.57 35.03 1.36
C ILE A 161 -7.73 35.70 -0.01
N LEU A 162 -7.90 34.88 -1.04
CA LEU A 162 -8.13 35.37 -2.40
C LEU A 162 -9.60 35.62 -2.70
N ARG A 163 -10.45 34.63 -2.44
CA ARG A 163 -11.88 34.66 -2.76
C ARG A 163 -12.59 33.52 -2.04
N LEU A 164 -13.92 33.64 -1.95
CA LEU A 164 -14.78 32.54 -1.54
C LEU A 164 -14.93 31.51 -2.66
N ARG A 165 -15.08 30.24 -2.27
CA ARG A 165 -15.33 29.11 -3.17
C ARG A 165 -16.39 28.20 -2.57
N GLU A 166 -17.20 27.61 -3.44
CA GLU A 166 -18.09 26.52 -3.06
C GLU A 166 -17.30 25.21 -3.09
N LEU A 167 -17.25 24.50 -1.96
CA LEU A 167 -16.56 23.20 -1.82
C LEU A 167 -17.52 22.15 -1.28
N ILE A 168 -17.69 21.08 -2.03
CA ILE A 168 -18.49 19.91 -1.66
C ILE A 168 -17.56 18.78 -1.20
N LEU A 169 -17.83 18.24 -0.02
CA LEU A 169 -17.21 17.02 0.49
C LEU A 169 -18.15 15.84 0.26
N THR A 170 -17.69 14.83 -0.47
CA THR A 170 -18.50 13.64 -0.77
C THR A 170 -17.64 12.38 -0.70
N ASN A 171 -18.25 11.28 -0.27
CA ASN A 171 -17.67 9.95 -0.37
C ASN A 171 -18.27 9.14 -1.53
N ASN A 172 -19.02 9.78 -2.44
CA ASN A 172 -19.57 9.11 -3.62
C ASN A 172 -18.45 8.86 -4.65
N THR A 173 -18.45 7.66 -5.24
CA THR A 173 -17.53 7.27 -6.31
C THR A 173 -17.90 7.86 -7.67
N ASP A 174 -19.15 8.29 -7.84
CA ASP A 174 -19.61 9.00 -9.04
C ASP A 174 -19.20 10.48 -8.98
N LEU A 175 -18.56 10.94 -10.05
CA LEU A 175 -18.13 12.33 -10.21
C LEU A 175 -19.29 13.33 -10.19
N THR A 176 -20.46 12.92 -10.67
CA THR A 176 -21.65 13.78 -10.72
C THR A 176 -22.48 13.73 -9.44
N CYS A 177 -22.04 12.91 -8.47
CA CYS A 177 -22.81 12.59 -7.26
C CYS A 177 -24.23 12.09 -7.59
N GLY A 178 -24.40 11.25 -8.61
CA GLY A 178 -25.71 10.77 -9.05
C GLY A 178 -26.56 11.88 -9.67
N ASP A 179 -25.98 12.64 -10.61
CA ASP A 179 -26.59 13.80 -11.27
C ASP A 179 -26.98 14.98 -10.35
N LEU A 180 -26.62 14.95 -9.06
CA LEU A 180 -26.81 16.07 -8.12
C LEU A 180 -25.97 17.30 -8.50
N LEU A 181 -24.88 17.09 -9.23
CA LEU A 181 -24.06 18.17 -9.78
C LEU A 181 -24.45 18.47 -11.23
N PRO A 182 -24.63 19.75 -11.62
CA PRO A 182 -24.90 20.11 -13.00
C PRO A 182 -23.76 19.66 -13.92
N ARG A 183 -24.08 18.87 -14.95
CA ARG A 183 -23.07 18.31 -15.89
C ARG A 183 -22.21 19.39 -16.59
N TRP A 184 -22.67 20.64 -16.63
CA TRP A 184 -22.01 21.75 -17.32
C TRP A 184 -21.02 22.54 -16.44
N GLU A 185 -21.11 22.46 -15.11
CA GLU A 185 -20.18 23.17 -14.20
C GLU A 185 -18.76 22.55 -14.21
N ALA A 186 -18.63 21.28 -14.60
CA ALA A 186 -17.36 20.55 -14.63
C ALA A 186 -16.42 20.92 -15.82
N HIS A 187 -16.92 21.68 -16.81
CA HIS A 187 -16.21 21.99 -18.05
C HIS A 187 -15.76 23.45 -18.20
N VAL A 188 -16.20 24.34 -17.30
CA VAL A 188 -15.69 25.70 -17.22
C VAL A 188 -14.41 25.63 -16.37
N GLY A 189 -13.32 26.28 -16.80
CA GLY A 189 -11.99 26.09 -16.22
C GLY A 189 -11.92 26.20 -14.68
N ASP A 190 -10.81 25.75 -14.11
CA ASP A 190 -10.54 25.57 -12.66
C ASP A 190 -10.83 26.76 -11.72
N ASP A 191 -11.02 27.94 -12.31
CA ASP A 191 -11.27 29.22 -11.65
C ASP A 191 -12.75 29.60 -11.56
N VAL A 192 -13.63 28.90 -12.29
CA VAL A 192 -15.05 29.23 -12.43
C VAL A 192 -15.87 27.93 -12.30
N GLY A 193 -16.06 27.46 -11.08
CA GLY A 193 -16.83 26.25 -10.81
C GLY A 193 -16.72 25.75 -9.37
N ARG A 194 -17.65 24.86 -9.01
CA ARG A 194 -17.67 24.17 -7.71
C ARG A 194 -16.44 23.28 -7.53
N LEU A 195 -15.92 23.26 -6.32
CA LEU A 195 -14.83 22.38 -5.93
C LEU A 195 -15.40 21.10 -5.31
N ILE A 196 -14.76 19.97 -5.58
CA ILE A 196 -15.17 18.67 -5.04
C ILE A 196 -13.98 18.03 -4.35
N CYS A 197 -14.19 17.51 -3.14
CA CYS A 197 -13.20 16.71 -2.44
C CYS A 197 -13.79 15.35 -2.07
N ARG A 198 -13.16 14.30 -2.59
CA ARG A 198 -13.46 12.89 -2.28
C ARG A 198 -12.37 12.20 -1.47
N TRP A 199 -11.20 12.81 -1.44
CA TRP A 199 -9.99 12.18 -0.98
C TRP A 199 -9.45 12.90 0.24
N LYS A 200 -9.06 12.13 1.24
CA LYS A 200 -8.21 12.57 2.33
C LYS A 200 -6.85 11.94 2.17
N ALA A 201 -5.81 12.75 2.25
CA ALA A 201 -4.44 12.29 2.12
C ALA A 201 -3.60 12.72 3.33
N ALA A 202 -2.82 11.78 3.87
CA ALA A 202 -1.69 12.09 4.73
C ALA A 202 -0.42 11.79 3.94
N ILE A 203 0.15 12.84 3.37
CA ILE A 203 1.37 12.79 2.55
C ILE A 203 2.29 13.93 2.97
N ILE A 204 3.58 13.78 2.71
CA ILE A 204 4.53 14.87 2.91
C ILE A 204 4.33 15.88 1.76
N ASP A 205 3.60 16.95 2.05
CA ASP A 205 3.44 18.08 1.13
C ASP A 205 4.67 18.99 1.20
N ASN A 206 5.67 18.68 0.37
CA ASN A 206 6.90 19.46 0.23
C ASN A 206 6.67 20.72 -0.62
N ALA A 207 5.78 21.61 -0.19
CA ALA A 207 5.91 23.00 -0.59
C ALA A 207 7.33 23.47 -0.20
N GLU A 208 8.02 24.14 -1.12
CA GLU A 208 9.48 24.34 -1.10
C GLU A 208 10.06 24.67 0.29
N ASP A 209 11.17 24.02 0.66
CA ASP A 209 11.94 24.49 1.82
C ASP A 209 12.51 25.88 1.55
N VAL A 210 12.93 26.60 2.60
CA VAL A 210 13.45 27.99 2.52
C VAL A 210 14.61 28.14 1.51
N ASN A 211 15.24 27.03 1.11
CA ASN A 211 16.36 26.98 0.17
C ASN A 211 15.94 26.62 -1.27
N GLY A 212 14.64 26.56 -1.60
CA GLY A 212 14.14 26.25 -2.94
C GLY A 212 14.42 24.82 -3.40
N SER A 213 14.75 23.89 -2.48
CA SER A 213 15.06 22.51 -2.84
C SER A 213 13.83 21.61 -2.69
N ALA A 214 12.86 21.76 -3.60
CA ALA A 214 11.76 20.81 -3.72
C ALA A 214 12.31 19.40 -4.01
N LYS A 215 12.24 18.52 -3.01
CA LYS A 215 12.47 17.08 -3.16
C LYS A 215 11.12 16.38 -3.13
N GLU A 216 10.42 16.38 -4.26
CA GLU A 216 9.12 15.70 -4.40
C GLU A 216 9.24 14.20 -4.11
N VAL A 217 8.99 13.81 -2.87
CA VAL A 217 8.89 12.41 -2.44
C VAL A 217 7.68 12.36 -1.51
N ILE A 218 6.75 11.46 -1.80
CA ILE A 218 5.44 11.36 -1.13
C ILE A 218 5.59 10.93 0.35
N GLY A 219 6.73 10.31 0.71
CA GLY A 219 7.08 9.86 2.05
C GLY A 219 7.32 8.35 2.11
N ASP A 220 8.00 7.88 3.16
CA ASP A 220 8.16 6.44 3.45
C ASP A 220 6.89 5.84 4.08
N ASP A 221 5.93 6.67 4.48
CA ASP A 221 4.61 6.32 4.97
C ASP A 221 3.57 7.38 4.57
N GLY A 222 2.31 6.96 4.53
CA GLY A 222 1.19 7.84 4.21
C GLY A 222 -0.06 7.10 3.79
N PHE A 223 -1.11 7.85 3.47
CA PHE A 223 -2.33 7.30 2.89
C PHE A 223 -3.00 8.28 1.95
N VAL A 224 -3.79 7.74 1.03
CA VAL A 224 -4.85 8.44 0.29
C VAL A 224 -6.09 7.58 0.42
N ARG A 225 -7.13 8.09 1.06
CA ARG A 225 -8.38 7.34 1.26
C ARG A 225 -9.58 8.17 0.86
N MET A 226 -10.65 7.49 0.50
CA MET A 226 -11.94 8.12 0.34
C MET A 226 -12.40 8.74 1.67
N LEU A 227 -13.20 9.79 1.59
CA LEU A 227 -13.85 10.34 2.77
C LEU A 227 -14.74 9.27 3.41
N GLU A 228 -14.75 9.23 4.74
CA GLU A 228 -15.73 8.46 5.48
C GLU A 228 -17.11 9.14 5.37
N GLU A 229 -18.19 8.40 5.63
CA GLU A 229 -19.55 8.97 5.60
C GLU A 229 -19.66 10.21 6.48
N CYS A 230 -19.13 10.15 7.72
CA CYS A 230 -19.16 11.28 8.65
C CYS A 230 -18.32 12.49 8.23
N GLU A 231 -17.42 12.32 7.26
CA GLU A 231 -16.57 13.39 6.72
C GLU A 231 -17.20 14.07 5.49
N ALA A 232 -18.17 13.42 4.85
CA ALA A 232 -18.95 13.98 3.74
C ALA A 232 -20.02 14.95 4.25
N ASP A 233 -20.31 15.96 3.43
CA ASP A 233 -21.43 16.87 3.64
C ASP A 233 -22.75 16.08 3.59
N GLU A 234 -23.69 16.42 4.48
CA GLU A 234 -24.92 15.64 4.69
C GLU A 234 -25.70 15.40 3.39
N ALA A 235 -25.83 16.41 2.53
CA ALA A 235 -26.52 16.32 1.24
C ALA A 235 -25.80 15.46 0.19
N PHE A 236 -24.51 15.17 0.39
CA PHE A 236 -23.66 14.46 -0.59
C PHE A 236 -23.04 13.18 -0.02
N ARG A 237 -23.56 12.71 1.12
CA ARG A 237 -23.15 11.46 1.76
C ARG A 237 -23.75 10.28 1.03
N TYR A 238 -22.93 9.27 0.78
CA TYR A 238 -23.33 8.02 0.15
C TYR A 238 -23.01 6.82 1.06
N PRO A 239 -23.94 5.88 1.30
CA PRO A 239 -23.71 4.77 2.24
C PRO A 239 -22.57 3.85 1.82
N ARG A 240 -21.63 3.55 2.72
CA ARG A 240 -20.50 2.64 2.44
C ARG A 240 -20.94 1.26 2.04
N LYS A 241 -21.98 0.73 2.68
CA LYS A 241 -22.55 -0.58 2.35
C LYS A 241 -23.01 -0.61 0.89
N ALA A 242 -23.71 0.43 0.42
CA ALA A 242 -24.14 0.52 -0.98
C ALA A 242 -22.96 0.59 -1.96
N MET A 243 -21.87 1.31 -1.63
CA MET A 243 -20.66 1.32 -2.46
C MET A 243 -20.00 -0.05 -2.54
N LYS A 244 -19.87 -0.72 -1.39
CA LYS A 244 -19.27 -2.05 -1.30
C LYS A 244 -20.12 -3.05 -2.05
N ASP A 245 -21.44 -3.06 -1.87
CA ASP A 245 -22.36 -3.95 -2.57
C ASP A 245 -22.31 -3.74 -4.08
N ALA A 246 -22.29 -2.47 -4.54
CA ALA A 246 -22.09 -2.16 -5.97
C ALA A 246 -20.71 -2.65 -6.47
N TRP A 247 -19.64 -2.48 -5.69
CA TRP A 247 -18.32 -3.00 -6.03
C TRP A 247 -18.22 -4.53 -5.99
N MET A 248 -19.00 -5.20 -5.17
CA MET A 248 -19.01 -6.67 -5.07
C MET A 248 -20.02 -7.31 -6.03
N SER A 249 -20.97 -6.55 -6.56
CA SER A 249 -21.95 -7.03 -7.51
C SER A 249 -21.30 -7.53 -8.81
N PRO A 250 -21.78 -8.65 -9.39
CA PRO A 250 -21.37 -9.06 -10.72
C PRO A 250 -21.59 -7.91 -11.71
N ARG A 251 -20.55 -7.50 -12.46
CA ARG A 251 -20.69 -6.45 -13.49
C ARG A 251 -21.29 -7.01 -14.78
N ASP A 252 -21.30 -8.33 -14.95
CA ASP A 252 -21.78 -9.02 -16.13
C ASP A 252 -22.84 -10.07 -15.74
N GLU A 253 -24.05 -9.97 -16.31
CA GLU A 253 -25.13 -10.97 -16.18
C GLU A 253 -24.67 -12.39 -16.60
N ASN A 254 -23.66 -12.48 -17.48
CA ASN A 254 -23.06 -13.74 -17.91
C ASN A 254 -22.31 -14.48 -16.79
N ILE A 255 -21.68 -13.75 -15.86
CA ILE A 255 -20.95 -14.36 -14.73
C ILE A 255 -21.96 -14.95 -13.72
N GLU A 256 -23.13 -14.34 -13.59
CA GLU A 256 -24.21 -14.82 -12.72
C GLU A 256 -24.82 -16.13 -13.24
N PHE A 257 -25.02 -16.23 -14.55
CA PHE A 257 -25.48 -17.45 -15.22
C PHE A 257 -24.43 -18.58 -15.12
N GLU A 258 -23.15 -18.28 -15.35
CA GLU A 258 -22.07 -19.25 -15.19
C GLU A 258 -21.93 -19.73 -13.73
N ARG A 259 -22.05 -18.82 -12.76
CA ARG A 259 -21.97 -19.17 -11.33
C ARG A 259 -23.12 -20.06 -10.87
N SER A 260 -24.35 -19.79 -11.33
CA SER A 260 -25.54 -20.61 -11.04
C SER A 260 -25.48 -21.99 -11.69
N ASP A 261 -25.02 -22.08 -12.95
CA ASP A 261 -24.88 -23.35 -13.66
C ASP A 261 -23.75 -24.22 -13.07
N ILE A 262 -22.68 -23.60 -12.55
CA ILE A 262 -21.56 -24.27 -11.87
C ILE A 262 -21.95 -24.76 -10.47
N GLU A 263 -22.65 -23.96 -9.67
CA GLU A 263 -23.13 -24.39 -8.34
C GLU A 263 -24.09 -25.58 -8.44
N SER A 264 -24.89 -25.64 -9.52
CA SER A 264 -25.77 -26.79 -9.78
C SER A 264 -25.06 -28.07 -10.26
N LYS A 265 -23.78 -27.96 -10.67
CA LYS A 265 -22.99 -29.05 -11.29
C LYS A 265 -21.71 -29.42 -10.51
N ALA A 266 -21.43 -28.74 -9.40
CA ALA A 266 -20.23 -28.98 -8.62
C ALA A 266 -20.34 -30.29 -7.81
N ILE A 267 -19.49 -31.26 -8.15
CA ILE A 267 -19.23 -32.44 -7.32
C ILE A 267 -18.24 -32.03 -6.22
N ASP A 268 -18.55 -32.37 -4.97
CA ASP A 268 -17.64 -32.19 -3.84
C ASP A 268 -16.42 -33.11 -3.99
N LEU A 269 -15.24 -32.50 -4.20
CA LEU A 269 -13.98 -33.21 -4.38
C LEU A 269 -13.10 -33.21 -3.11
N THR A 270 -13.70 -32.99 -1.94
CA THR A 270 -13.00 -33.20 -0.66
C THR A 270 -13.00 -34.67 -0.22
N GLU A 271 -13.77 -35.55 -0.88
CA GLU A 271 -13.71 -36.98 -0.64
C GLU A 271 -12.66 -37.67 -1.53
N ILE A 272 -11.62 -38.20 -0.89
CA ILE A 272 -10.64 -39.08 -1.52
C ILE A 272 -11.31 -40.46 -1.70
N SER A 273 -11.83 -40.74 -2.89
CA SER A 273 -12.21 -42.12 -3.25
C SER A 273 -10.98 -42.87 -3.82
N PRO A 274 -10.59 -44.04 -3.28
CA PRO A 274 -9.36 -44.72 -3.69
C PRO A 274 -9.42 -45.51 -5.00
N ASN A 275 -10.48 -45.43 -5.82
CA ASN A 275 -10.57 -46.22 -7.05
C ASN A 275 -11.45 -45.55 -8.11
N ALA A 276 -10.82 -44.96 -9.13
CA ALA A 276 -11.42 -44.82 -10.46
C ALA A 276 -10.34 -44.54 -11.51
N SER A 277 -9.71 -45.61 -12.00
CA SER A 277 -9.12 -45.60 -13.34
C SER A 277 -10.26 -45.64 -14.37
N SER A 278 -10.17 -44.76 -15.38
CA SER A 278 -10.64 -44.90 -16.77
C SER A 278 -11.48 -43.73 -17.33
N GLN A 279 -10.97 -43.19 -18.44
CA GLN A 279 -11.64 -42.51 -19.56
C GLN A 279 -12.52 -41.28 -19.28
N ILE A 280 -11.95 -40.09 -19.50
CA ILE A 280 -12.72 -38.92 -19.96
C ILE A 280 -12.36 -38.67 -21.43
N LYS A 281 -13.34 -38.90 -22.32
CA LYS A 281 -13.27 -38.52 -23.73
C LYS A 281 -13.29 -36.99 -23.84
N LEU A 282 -12.26 -36.42 -24.46
CA LEU A 282 -12.27 -35.03 -24.94
C LEU A 282 -13.40 -34.85 -25.95
N ALA A 283 -14.38 -34.00 -25.64
CA ALA A 283 -15.29 -33.46 -26.65
C ALA A 283 -14.66 -32.18 -27.22
N SER A 284 -14.15 -32.24 -28.45
CA SER A 284 -13.68 -31.07 -29.20
C SER A 284 -14.88 -30.24 -29.64
N TRP A 285 -15.01 -29.01 -29.13
CA TRP A 285 -16.02 -28.06 -29.60
C TRP A 285 -15.47 -27.29 -30.81
N ASN A 286 -16.09 -27.47 -31.98
CA ASN A 286 -15.69 -26.86 -33.24
C ASN A 286 -16.21 -25.42 -33.38
N SER A 287 -15.40 -24.55 -33.97
CA SER A 287 -15.58 -23.09 -34.10
C SER A 287 -16.76 -22.60 -34.95
N LYS A 288 -17.61 -23.48 -35.49
CA LYS A 288 -18.70 -23.13 -36.43
C LYS A 288 -20.08 -22.90 -35.78
N GLU A 289 -20.25 -23.14 -34.48
CA GLU A 289 -21.53 -22.90 -33.79
C GLU A 289 -21.66 -21.49 -33.17
N ARG A 290 -20.57 -20.72 -33.13
CA ARG A 290 -20.57 -19.33 -32.60
C ARG A 290 -21.38 -18.33 -33.44
N GLU A 291 -21.57 -18.56 -34.74
CA GLU A 291 -22.17 -17.57 -35.64
C GLU A 291 -23.72 -17.56 -35.68
N LYS A 292 -24.41 -18.47 -34.97
CA LYS A 292 -25.89 -18.48 -34.96
C LYS A 292 -26.55 -17.63 -33.87
N PHE A 293 -25.79 -17.07 -32.92
CA PHE A 293 -26.35 -16.36 -31.75
C PHE A 293 -26.33 -14.82 -31.82
N TYR A 294 -25.80 -14.21 -32.89
CA TYR A 294 -25.79 -12.76 -33.03
C TYR A 294 -26.88 -12.27 -34.00
N LYS A 295 -28.09 -12.02 -33.49
CA LYS A 295 -29.04 -11.13 -34.17
C LYS A 295 -29.04 -9.77 -33.48
N LYS A 296 -28.43 -8.81 -34.17
CA LYS A 296 -28.41 -7.37 -33.89
C LYS A 296 -29.84 -6.83 -33.84
N THR A 297 -30.35 -6.47 -32.67
CA THR A 297 -31.65 -5.80 -32.57
C THR A 297 -31.47 -4.30 -32.84
N ILE A 298 -31.95 -3.86 -34.01
CA ILE A 298 -32.07 -2.44 -34.36
C ILE A 298 -33.30 -1.88 -33.63
N LEU A 299 -33.08 -0.94 -32.72
CA LEU A 299 -34.15 -0.20 -32.03
C LEU A 299 -34.81 0.78 -33.02
N LYS A 300 -36.11 0.62 -33.29
CA LYS A 300 -36.90 1.65 -33.98
C LYS A 300 -37.39 2.68 -32.96
N LYS A 301 -37.01 3.95 -33.17
CA LYS A 301 -37.61 5.11 -32.52
C LYS A 301 -38.88 5.51 -33.27
N SER A 302 -39.97 5.77 -32.56
CA SER A 302 -41.04 6.63 -33.03
C SER A 302 -41.29 7.73 -32.01
N TYR A 303 -41.27 8.97 -32.45
CA TYR A 303 -41.63 10.14 -31.64
C TYR A 303 -43.14 10.31 -31.67
N ASN A 304 -43.75 10.52 -30.51
CA ASN A 304 -44.98 11.31 -30.41
C ASN A 304 -44.78 12.37 -29.33
N SER A 305 -45.31 13.56 -29.62
CA SER A 305 -45.35 14.71 -28.73
C SER A 305 -46.18 14.40 -27.49
N SER A 306 -45.66 14.78 -26.32
CA SER A 306 -46.15 14.54 -24.94
C SER A 306 -45.58 13.30 -24.24
N GLU A 307 -45.30 13.49 -22.94
CA GLU A 307 -44.30 12.83 -22.09
C GLU A 307 -44.55 11.34 -21.77
N SER A 308 -43.46 10.68 -21.32
CA SER A 308 -43.30 9.31 -20.76
C SER A 308 -42.89 8.18 -21.72
N VAL A 309 -41.86 7.42 -21.31
CA VAL A 309 -41.40 6.16 -21.95
C VAL A 309 -41.92 5.00 -21.11
N VAL A 310 -42.83 4.20 -21.66
CA VAL A 310 -43.26 2.94 -21.06
C VAL A 310 -42.50 1.79 -21.73
N VAL A 311 -41.75 1.02 -20.94
CA VAL A 311 -41.08 -0.21 -21.40
C VAL A 311 -41.90 -1.39 -20.92
N GLU A 312 -42.57 -2.07 -21.85
CA GLU A 312 -43.31 -3.30 -21.56
C GLU A 312 -42.48 -4.52 -21.96
N ILE A 313 -42.09 -5.34 -20.98
CA ILE A 313 -41.35 -6.59 -21.19
C ILE A 313 -42.32 -7.76 -20.99
N THR A 314 -42.87 -8.30 -22.07
CA THR A 314 -43.67 -9.55 -22.00
C THR A 314 -42.78 -10.79 -21.95
N LYS A 315 -42.89 -11.56 -20.86
CA LYS A 315 -42.26 -12.88 -20.68
C LYS A 315 -43.21 -13.96 -21.23
N ARG A 316 -42.80 -14.72 -22.26
CA ARG A 316 -43.55 -15.90 -22.73
C ARG A 316 -43.15 -17.12 -21.91
N SER A 317 -44.00 -17.56 -20.99
CA SER A 317 -43.91 -18.87 -20.34
C SER A 317 -44.43 -19.96 -21.28
N LYS A 318 -43.66 -21.05 -21.43
CA LYS A 318 -44.14 -22.29 -22.08
C LYS A 318 -45.08 -23.00 -21.11
N ILE A 319 -46.27 -23.30 -21.61
CA ILE A 319 -47.30 -24.12 -20.96
C ILE A 319 -46.88 -25.60 -21.06
N SER A 320 -46.96 -26.31 -19.96
CA SER A 320 -47.08 -27.77 -19.90
C SER A 320 -48.41 -28.13 -19.22
N GLU A 321 -49.04 -29.19 -19.72
CA GLU A 321 -50.42 -29.68 -19.51
C GLU A 321 -50.88 -29.90 -18.05
N PRO A 322 -52.21 -30.00 -17.80
CA PRO A 322 -52.82 -29.71 -16.51
C PRO A 322 -52.86 -30.94 -15.58
N ILE A 323 -52.54 -30.71 -14.30
CA ILE A 323 -52.78 -31.66 -13.20
C ILE A 323 -54.14 -31.33 -12.58
N HIS A 324 -55.02 -32.31 -12.52
CA HIS A 324 -56.31 -32.25 -11.83
C HIS A 324 -56.13 -31.88 -10.34
N ILE A 325 -56.87 -30.86 -9.89
CA ILE A 325 -56.99 -30.49 -8.48
C ILE A 325 -58.24 -31.19 -7.95
N ASP A 326 -58.06 -32.13 -7.02
CA ASP A 326 -59.11 -32.46 -6.06
C ASP A 326 -58.94 -31.56 -4.83
N LEU A 327 -60.04 -30.90 -4.49
CA LEU A 327 -60.21 -30.03 -3.33
C LEU A 327 -60.39 -30.90 -2.10
N ASP A 328 -59.50 -30.77 -1.11
CA ASP A 328 -59.84 -30.80 0.32
C ASP A 328 -58.59 -30.48 1.17
N GLY A 329 -58.68 -29.42 1.99
CA GLY A 329 -57.79 -29.22 3.15
C GLY A 329 -58.35 -29.97 4.38
N PRO A 330 -57.71 -29.92 5.58
CA PRO A 330 -56.58 -29.10 6.00
C PRO A 330 -55.48 -29.86 6.79
N SER A 331 -54.29 -29.26 6.96
CA SER A 331 -53.61 -29.08 8.27
C SER A 331 -52.17 -28.59 8.13
N LEU A 332 -51.86 -27.51 8.84
CA LEU A 332 -50.51 -26.99 9.03
C LEU A 332 -49.65 -27.99 9.80
N LYS A 333 -48.51 -28.38 9.22
CA LYS A 333 -47.32 -28.79 9.98
C LYS A 333 -46.17 -27.86 9.60
N GLN A 334 -45.81 -26.97 10.52
CA GLN A 334 -44.56 -26.23 10.46
C GLN A 334 -43.40 -27.25 10.46
N GLN A 335 -42.75 -27.43 9.32
CA GLN A 335 -41.43 -28.03 9.28
C GLN A 335 -40.43 -26.94 9.66
N THR A 336 -40.02 -26.96 10.92
CA THR A 336 -38.81 -26.28 11.38
C THR A 336 -37.62 -26.88 10.65
N HIS A 337 -37.09 -26.17 9.67
CA HIS A 337 -35.78 -26.46 9.11
C HIS A 337 -34.72 -26.18 10.19
N THR A 338 -34.32 -27.22 10.91
CA THR A 338 -33.16 -27.16 11.79
C THR A 338 -31.93 -26.98 10.91
N LYS A 339 -31.46 -25.75 10.81
CA LYS A 339 -30.21 -25.38 10.14
C LYS A 339 -29.08 -26.07 10.91
N VAL A 340 -28.51 -27.13 10.34
CA VAL A 340 -27.28 -27.72 10.87
C VAL A 340 -26.18 -26.68 10.67
N ILE A 341 -25.88 -25.93 11.73
CA ILE A 341 -24.76 -25.00 11.76
C ILE A 341 -23.50 -25.87 11.84
N SER A 342 -22.82 -26.06 10.72
CA SER A 342 -21.48 -26.62 10.76
C SER A 342 -20.58 -25.64 11.53
N SER A 343 -19.86 -26.15 12.52
CA SER A 343 -18.96 -25.39 13.40
C SER A 343 -17.66 -24.94 12.70
N GLY A 344 -17.72 -24.69 11.39
CA GLY A 344 -16.57 -24.25 10.59
C GLY A 344 -16.25 -22.79 10.87
N LYS A 345 -14.98 -22.48 11.09
CA LYS A 345 -14.49 -21.08 11.10
C LYS A 345 -14.86 -20.42 9.78
N LYS A 346 -15.37 -19.20 9.80
CA LYS A 346 -15.66 -18.42 8.58
C LYS A 346 -14.33 -18.16 7.85
N GLU A 347 -14.27 -18.44 6.54
CA GLU A 347 -13.04 -18.34 5.75
C GLU A 347 -13.08 -17.15 4.81
N TYR A 348 -11.98 -16.39 4.72
CA TYR A 348 -11.76 -15.42 3.66
C TYR A 348 -10.82 -15.99 2.61
N THR A 349 -11.14 -15.81 1.33
CA THR A 349 -10.33 -16.31 0.22
C THR A 349 -9.12 -15.42 -0.03
N PHE A 350 -7.97 -16.04 -0.32
CA PHE A 350 -6.70 -15.35 -0.53
C PHE A 350 -6.07 -15.74 -1.87
N GLY A 351 -5.77 -14.76 -2.73
CA GLY A 351 -5.03 -14.94 -3.97
C GLY A 351 -3.63 -14.31 -3.91
N ASP A 352 -2.61 -14.99 -4.44
CA ASP A 352 -1.21 -14.53 -4.40
C ASP A 352 -0.66 -14.32 -5.83
N PHE A 353 -0.39 -13.08 -6.21
CA PHE A 353 0.16 -12.72 -7.52
C PHE A 353 1.65 -12.43 -7.41
N PHE A 354 2.42 -12.90 -8.39
CA PHE A 354 3.88 -12.95 -8.31
C PHE A 354 4.31 -13.79 -7.10
N SER A 355 3.64 -14.92 -6.90
CA SER A 355 3.65 -15.66 -5.63
C SER A 355 5.05 -16.18 -5.24
N GLY A 356 5.95 -16.30 -6.20
CA GLY A 356 7.24 -16.96 -6.03
C GLY A 356 7.04 -18.34 -5.42
N CYS A 357 7.88 -18.69 -4.44
CA CYS A 357 7.73 -19.94 -3.71
C CYS A 357 6.60 -19.93 -2.66
N GLY A 358 5.83 -18.84 -2.54
CA GLY A 358 4.66 -18.73 -1.65
C GLY A 358 4.95 -18.14 -0.28
N GLY A 359 5.89 -17.19 -0.15
CA GLY A 359 6.19 -16.52 1.12
C GLY A 359 4.98 -15.78 1.72
N ALA A 360 4.28 -14.99 0.89
CA ALA A 360 3.06 -14.30 1.29
C ALA A 360 1.93 -15.29 1.59
N SER A 361 1.66 -16.25 0.70
CA SER A 361 0.71 -17.36 0.96
C SER A 361 1.00 -18.12 2.25
N CYS A 362 2.28 -18.30 2.62
CA CYS A 362 2.67 -18.95 3.86
C CYS A 362 2.27 -18.09 5.06
N GLY A 363 2.54 -16.78 5.00
CA GLY A 363 2.07 -15.83 6.01
C GLY A 363 0.54 -15.81 6.13
N ALA A 364 -0.18 -15.79 5.02
CA ALA A 364 -1.65 -15.82 5.01
C ALA A 364 -2.19 -17.12 5.63
N ARG A 365 -1.63 -18.28 5.29
CA ARG A 365 -2.00 -19.56 5.89
C ARG A 365 -1.65 -19.66 7.38
N MET A 366 -0.62 -18.96 7.84
CA MET A 366 -0.26 -18.87 9.26
C MET A 366 -1.16 -17.90 10.03
N ALA A 367 -1.77 -16.92 9.36
CA ALA A 367 -2.55 -15.87 10.00
C ALA A 367 -3.86 -16.39 10.62
N ARG A 368 -4.28 -15.78 11.73
CA ARG A 368 -5.46 -16.18 12.50
C ARG A 368 -6.23 -14.93 12.94
N GLY A 369 -7.50 -14.84 12.57
CA GLY A 369 -8.46 -13.93 13.19
C GLY A 369 -9.03 -14.55 14.46
N LYS A 370 -9.97 -13.86 15.12
CA LYS A 370 -10.66 -14.39 16.31
C LYS A 370 -11.47 -15.63 15.98
N THR A 371 -12.17 -15.59 14.85
CA THR A 371 -13.07 -16.66 14.38
C THR A 371 -12.82 -17.06 12.93
N THR A 372 -11.90 -16.36 12.25
CA THR A 372 -11.64 -16.52 10.81
C THR A 372 -10.20 -16.91 10.48
N GLN A 373 -10.02 -17.42 9.27
CA GLN A 373 -8.72 -17.76 8.68
C GLN A 373 -8.74 -17.51 7.17
N PHE A 374 -7.56 -17.46 6.56
CA PHE A 374 -7.46 -17.45 5.10
C PHE A 374 -7.56 -18.85 4.51
N LYS A 375 -8.32 -18.94 3.42
CA LYS A 375 -8.33 -20.06 2.48
C LYS A 375 -7.56 -19.67 1.23
N ILE A 376 -6.42 -20.32 0.99
CA ILE A 376 -5.61 -20.07 -0.21
C ILE A 376 -6.39 -20.53 -1.44
N ALA A 377 -6.76 -19.59 -2.30
CA ALA A 377 -7.51 -19.82 -3.52
C ALA A 377 -6.58 -20.23 -4.67
N TYR A 378 -5.49 -19.47 -4.86
CA TYR A 378 -4.50 -19.66 -5.90
C TYR A 378 -3.22 -18.83 -5.64
N GLY A 379 -2.12 -19.26 -6.28
CA GLY A 379 -0.91 -18.49 -6.47
C GLY A 379 -0.53 -18.48 -7.95
N ILE A 380 -0.18 -17.30 -8.48
CA ILE A 380 0.17 -17.09 -9.88
C ILE A 380 1.61 -16.61 -10.00
N ASP A 381 2.40 -17.33 -10.77
CA ASP A 381 3.78 -16.97 -11.08
C ASP A 381 4.20 -17.55 -12.45
N ASN A 382 5.10 -16.89 -13.18
CA ASN A 382 5.60 -17.40 -14.45
C ASN A 382 6.83 -18.31 -14.28
N TRP A 383 7.45 -18.31 -13.09
CA TRP A 383 8.67 -19.05 -12.81
C TRP A 383 8.39 -20.48 -12.34
N GLU A 384 8.64 -21.46 -13.23
CA GLU A 384 8.33 -22.86 -13.00
C GLU A 384 8.96 -23.46 -11.72
N ASP A 385 10.20 -23.13 -11.39
CA ASP A 385 10.83 -23.65 -10.17
C ASP A 385 10.16 -23.12 -8.90
N ALA A 386 9.70 -21.88 -8.91
CA ALA A 386 8.97 -21.29 -7.81
C ALA A 386 7.57 -21.89 -7.69
N ARG A 387 6.91 -22.12 -8.84
CA ARG A 387 5.62 -22.80 -8.94
C ARG A 387 5.68 -24.23 -8.37
N LYS A 388 6.75 -25.00 -8.62
CA LYS A 388 6.96 -26.33 -8.00
C LYS A 388 7.05 -26.26 -6.48
N SER A 389 7.74 -25.26 -5.93
CA SER A 389 7.74 -25.03 -4.47
C SER A 389 6.37 -24.66 -3.95
N TYR A 390 5.64 -23.81 -4.68
CA TYR A 390 4.28 -23.43 -4.33
C TYR A 390 3.34 -24.66 -4.32
N SER A 391 3.34 -25.46 -5.39
CA SER A 391 2.45 -26.62 -5.52
C SER A 391 2.73 -27.70 -4.47
N ALA A 392 3.99 -27.88 -4.06
CA ALA A 392 4.36 -28.78 -2.97
C ALA A 392 3.71 -28.43 -1.62
N ASN A 393 3.25 -27.18 -1.43
CA ASN A 393 2.62 -26.73 -0.18
C ASN A 393 1.10 -26.49 -0.31
N TYR A 394 0.62 -26.10 -1.50
CA TYR A 394 -0.78 -25.67 -1.70
C TYR A 394 -1.55 -26.53 -2.72
N GLY A 395 -0.89 -27.47 -3.39
CA GLY A 395 -1.45 -28.33 -4.42
C GLY A 395 -1.34 -27.75 -5.83
N GLU A 396 -1.23 -28.64 -6.82
CA GLU A 396 -1.08 -28.30 -8.25
C GLU A 396 -2.25 -27.46 -8.79
N ASN A 397 -3.48 -27.74 -8.34
CA ASN A 397 -4.66 -26.99 -8.77
C ASN A 397 -4.70 -25.53 -8.30
N ARG A 398 -3.83 -25.13 -7.36
CA ARG A 398 -3.70 -23.75 -6.88
C ARG A 398 -2.47 -23.04 -7.43
N ALA A 399 -1.51 -23.77 -8.00
CA ALA A 399 -0.24 -23.24 -8.46
C ALA A 399 -0.29 -22.95 -9.98
N ILE A 400 -0.74 -21.75 -10.33
CA ILE A 400 -1.03 -21.36 -11.72
C ILE A 400 0.22 -20.79 -12.36
N GLN A 401 0.67 -21.42 -13.44
CA GLN A 401 1.75 -20.86 -14.25
C GLN A 401 1.20 -19.84 -15.24
N ALA A 402 1.48 -18.57 -15.03
CA ALA A 402 1.06 -17.51 -15.95
C ALA A 402 1.96 -16.28 -15.85
N ASP A 403 2.13 -15.58 -16.97
CA ASP A 403 2.54 -14.19 -16.93
C ASP A 403 1.38 -13.34 -16.41
N ILE A 404 1.66 -12.42 -15.48
CA ILE A 404 0.60 -11.63 -14.83
C ILE A 404 -0.05 -10.65 -15.80
N CYS A 405 0.69 -10.13 -16.79
CA CYS A 405 0.11 -9.24 -17.79
C CYS A 405 -0.87 -10.00 -18.69
N ASP A 406 -0.52 -11.24 -19.07
CA ASP A 406 -1.41 -12.11 -19.86
C ASP A 406 -2.64 -12.53 -19.04
N PHE A 407 -2.45 -12.89 -17.78
CA PHE A 407 -3.56 -13.22 -16.87
C PHE A 407 -4.51 -12.03 -16.70
N ALA A 408 -3.97 -10.84 -16.47
CA ALA A 408 -4.77 -9.62 -16.30
C ALA A 408 -5.47 -9.18 -17.60
N ALA A 409 -4.94 -9.57 -18.77
CA ALA A 409 -5.57 -9.30 -20.06
C ALA A 409 -6.72 -10.27 -20.35
N ASP A 410 -6.52 -11.56 -20.06
CA ASP A 410 -7.54 -12.58 -20.28
C ASP A 410 -7.29 -13.80 -19.36
N PRO A 411 -7.94 -13.86 -18.18
CA PRO A 411 -7.76 -14.96 -17.24
C PRO A 411 -8.34 -16.28 -17.77
N THR A 412 -9.23 -16.25 -18.77
CA THR A 412 -9.89 -17.46 -19.31
C THR A 412 -8.95 -18.36 -20.11
N LYS A 413 -7.79 -17.85 -20.51
CA LYS A 413 -6.73 -18.62 -21.21
C LYS A 413 -6.00 -19.59 -20.30
N PHE A 414 -6.10 -19.42 -18.99
CA PHE A 414 -5.38 -20.22 -18.01
C PHE A 414 -6.33 -21.27 -17.42
N ASN A 415 -5.79 -22.45 -17.07
CA ASN A 415 -6.57 -23.51 -16.47
C ASN A 415 -6.95 -23.12 -15.03
N PHE A 416 -8.04 -22.38 -14.93
CA PHE A 416 -8.45 -21.70 -13.72
C PHE A 416 -9.99 -21.67 -13.63
N PRO A 417 -10.60 -22.24 -12.57
CA PRO A 417 -12.04 -22.19 -12.38
C PRO A 417 -12.50 -20.76 -12.20
N ALA A 418 -13.44 -20.30 -13.02
CA ALA A 418 -14.02 -18.96 -12.92
C ALA A 418 -14.56 -18.67 -11.51
N SER A 419 -15.10 -19.68 -10.82
CA SER A 419 -15.57 -19.58 -9.42
C SER A 419 -14.48 -19.19 -8.41
N ARG A 420 -13.20 -19.35 -8.76
CA ARG A 420 -12.06 -18.95 -7.92
C ARG A 420 -11.45 -17.61 -8.32
N LEU A 421 -11.93 -16.96 -9.39
CA LEU A 421 -11.37 -15.69 -9.87
C LEU A 421 -11.44 -14.58 -8.85
N HIS A 422 -12.55 -14.54 -8.12
CA HIS A 422 -12.74 -13.61 -7.04
C HIS A 422 -12.08 -14.15 -5.77
N ALA A 423 -11.29 -13.29 -5.14
CA ALA A 423 -10.72 -13.51 -3.82
C ALA A 423 -11.03 -12.31 -2.94
N ASP A 424 -11.40 -12.54 -1.67
CA ASP A 424 -11.65 -11.47 -0.70
C ASP A 424 -10.41 -10.60 -0.51
N VAL A 425 -9.24 -11.25 -0.45
CA VAL A 425 -7.95 -10.60 -0.29
C VAL A 425 -6.99 -11.08 -1.38
N ILE A 426 -6.26 -10.16 -1.99
CA ILE A 426 -5.12 -10.52 -2.84
C ILE A 426 -3.83 -9.89 -2.36
N HIS A 427 -2.72 -10.55 -2.68
CA HIS A 427 -1.38 -10.04 -2.48
C HIS A 427 -0.64 -9.89 -3.80
N LEU A 428 0.15 -8.82 -3.95
CA LEU A 428 0.99 -8.54 -5.11
C LEU A 428 2.46 -8.42 -4.66
N SER A 429 3.29 -9.39 -5.03
CA SER A 429 4.75 -9.38 -4.79
C SER A 429 5.54 -8.99 -6.05
N CYS A 430 5.25 -7.82 -6.64
CA CYS A 430 5.82 -7.46 -7.95
C CYS A 430 7.37 -7.48 -7.92
N PRO A 431 8.06 -7.79 -9.04
CA PRO A 431 9.51 -7.82 -9.10
C PRO A 431 10.18 -6.54 -8.60
N CYS A 432 10.98 -6.63 -7.53
CA CYS A 432 11.50 -5.45 -6.83
C CYS A 432 12.97 -5.10 -7.18
N GLN A 433 13.63 -5.89 -8.04
CA GLN A 433 15.09 -5.81 -8.23
C GLN A 433 15.53 -4.46 -8.82
N TYR A 434 14.81 -4.00 -9.84
CA TYR A 434 15.08 -2.72 -10.51
C TYR A 434 15.01 -1.52 -9.56
N PHE A 435 14.08 -1.56 -8.61
CA PHE A 435 13.83 -0.47 -7.65
C PHE A 435 14.75 -0.52 -6.41
N SER A 436 15.62 -1.53 -6.32
CA SER A 436 16.44 -1.76 -5.14
C SER A 436 17.59 -0.74 -5.04
N PRO A 437 17.93 -0.22 -3.86
CA PRO A 437 19.06 0.71 -3.71
C PRO A 437 20.43 0.14 -4.11
N VAL A 438 20.56 -1.19 -4.17
CA VAL A 438 21.79 -1.86 -4.63
C VAL A 438 21.87 -1.98 -6.16
N HIS A 439 20.77 -1.72 -6.88
CA HIS A 439 20.72 -1.71 -8.34
C HIS A 439 21.32 -0.40 -8.87
N THR A 440 22.59 -0.44 -9.25
CA THR A 440 23.38 0.74 -9.66
C THR A 440 23.68 0.78 -11.16
N ARG A 441 23.38 -0.29 -11.90
CA ARG A 441 23.66 -0.43 -13.33
C ARG A 441 22.44 -1.00 -14.04
N PRO A 442 22.10 -0.57 -15.26
CA PRO A 442 20.99 -1.13 -16.03
C PRO A 442 21.11 -2.65 -16.18
N GLY A 443 20.02 -3.35 -15.88
CA GLY A 443 19.85 -4.78 -16.05
C GLY A 443 19.05 -5.12 -17.30
N LYS A 444 19.17 -6.36 -17.78
CA LYS A 444 18.43 -6.86 -18.96
C LYS A 444 16.91 -6.88 -18.76
N ASP A 445 16.45 -7.10 -17.52
CA ASP A 445 15.04 -7.28 -17.19
C ASP A 445 14.40 -6.03 -16.53
N ASP A 446 15.10 -4.89 -16.54
CA ASP A 446 14.66 -3.66 -15.87
C ASP A 446 13.29 -3.18 -16.37
N GLU A 447 13.10 -3.08 -17.69
CA GLU A 447 11.83 -2.66 -18.30
C GLU A 447 10.68 -3.60 -17.92
N LYS A 448 10.91 -4.91 -17.92
CA LYS A 448 9.90 -5.91 -17.53
C LYS A 448 9.53 -5.78 -16.06
N ASN A 449 10.53 -5.59 -15.19
CA ASN A 449 10.31 -5.40 -13.76
C ASN A 449 9.55 -4.11 -13.46
N GLU A 450 9.81 -3.05 -14.24
CA GLU A 450 9.11 -1.78 -14.12
C GLU A 450 7.64 -1.90 -14.53
N VAL A 451 7.37 -2.51 -15.68
CA VAL A 451 6.01 -2.68 -16.21
C VAL A 451 5.17 -3.63 -15.36
N ALA A 452 5.78 -4.60 -14.67
CA ALA A 452 5.04 -5.58 -13.86
C ALA A 452 4.18 -4.96 -12.75
N SER A 453 4.54 -3.79 -12.20
CA SER A 453 3.69 -3.07 -11.22
C SER A 453 2.62 -2.16 -11.87
N LEU A 454 2.61 -2.03 -13.20
CA LEU A 454 1.63 -1.24 -13.95
C LEU A 454 0.38 -2.05 -14.37
N VAL A 455 0.27 -3.28 -13.89
CA VAL A 455 -0.87 -4.19 -14.14
C VAL A 455 -1.96 -4.10 -13.06
N VAL A 456 -1.69 -3.39 -11.95
CA VAL A 456 -2.54 -3.34 -10.75
C VAL A 456 -3.98 -3.01 -11.11
N ASP A 457 -4.21 -1.95 -11.89
CA ASP A 457 -5.56 -1.54 -12.31
C ASP A 457 -6.37 -2.66 -12.97
N ARG A 458 -5.75 -3.40 -13.89
CA ARG A 458 -6.44 -4.50 -14.59
C ARG A 458 -6.78 -5.61 -13.61
N LEU A 459 -5.85 -5.97 -12.71
CA LEU A 459 -6.10 -6.96 -11.67
C LEU A 459 -7.25 -6.55 -10.73
N LEU A 460 -7.34 -5.27 -10.35
CA LEU A 460 -8.45 -4.78 -9.53
C LEU A 460 -9.80 -4.96 -10.22
N ASN A 461 -9.87 -4.71 -11.53
CA ASN A 461 -11.10 -4.85 -12.30
C ASN A 461 -11.46 -6.32 -12.59
N VAL A 462 -10.46 -7.19 -12.77
CA VAL A 462 -10.66 -8.63 -13.02
C VAL A 462 -11.05 -9.38 -11.73
N VAL A 463 -10.29 -9.19 -10.66
CA VAL A 463 -10.43 -9.98 -9.42
C VAL A 463 -11.44 -9.36 -8.46
N ARG A 464 -11.55 -8.02 -8.45
CA ARG A 464 -12.44 -7.24 -7.56
C ARG A 464 -12.31 -7.60 -6.07
N PRO A 465 -11.08 -7.62 -5.52
CA PRO A 465 -10.86 -7.96 -4.11
C PRO A 465 -11.45 -6.91 -3.16
N ARG A 466 -11.76 -7.32 -1.92
CA ARG A 466 -12.11 -6.38 -0.85
C ARG A 466 -10.87 -5.65 -0.34
N ILE A 467 -9.79 -6.39 -0.13
CA ILE A 467 -8.50 -5.89 0.34
C ILE A 467 -7.38 -6.32 -0.61
N VAL A 468 -6.45 -5.41 -0.88
CA VAL A 468 -5.24 -5.69 -1.63
C VAL A 468 -4.06 -5.38 -0.74
N THR A 469 -3.08 -6.27 -0.72
CA THR A 469 -1.76 -5.97 -0.17
C THR A 469 -0.73 -6.02 -1.28
N MET A 470 0.27 -5.17 -1.22
CA MET A 470 1.40 -5.20 -2.15
C MET A 470 2.70 -5.01 -1.37
N GLU A 471 3.69 -5.84 -1.68
CA GLU A 471 5.06 -5.71 -1.15
C GLU A 471 5.97 -5.19 -2.26
N GLN A 472 6.86 -4.25 -1.90
CA GLN A 472 7.91 -3.73 -2.75
C GLN A 472 9.19 -3.45 -1.95
N THR A 473 10.31 -3.26 -2.65
CA THR A 473 11.51 -2.68 -2.04
C THR A 473 11.27 -1.22 -1.68
N PHE A 474 11.82 -0.77 -0.55
CA PHE A 474 11.66 0.62 -0.09
C PHE A 474 12.31 1.65 -1.04
N GLY A 475 13.22 1.22 -1.92
CA GLY A 475 13.88 2.12 -2.88
C GLY A 475 12.92 2.77 -3.88
N ILE A 476 11.76 2.14 -4.14
CA ILE A 476 10.73 2.68 -5.05
C ILE A 476 10.14 3.99 -4.52
N SER A 477 9.92 4.11 -3.21
CA SER A 477 9.37 5.32 -2.57
C SER A 477 10.47 6.29 -2.16
N SER A 478 11.66 5.81 -1.77
CA SER A 478 12.68 6.66 -1.14
C SER A 478 13.62 7.38 -2.11
N THR A 479 13.64 7.01 -3.39
CA THR A 479 14.57 7.57 -4.39
C THR A 479 13.89 8.53 -5.35
N ARG A 480 14.55 9.66 -5.65
CA ARG A 480 14.04 10.63 -6.65
C ARG A 480 13.84 10.00 -8.03
N LYS A 481 14.63 8.98 -8.37
CA LYS A 481 14.57 8.28 -9.66
C LYS A 481 13.20 7.62 -9.89
N PHE A 482 12.59 7.05 -8.85
CA PHE A 482 11.40 6.21 -8.98
C PHE A 482 10.12 6.86 -8.45
N LYS A 483 10.18 8.14 -8.04
CA LYS A 483 9.03 8.86 -7.44
C LYS A 483 7.78 8.82 -8.33
N ASP A 484 7.95 9.01 -9.63
CA ASP A 484 6.84 9.13 -10.58
C ASP A 484 6.23 7.74 -10.81
N HIS A 485 7.08 6.71 -10.89
CA HIS A 485 6.63 5.33 -10.96
C HIS A 485 5.85 4.91 -9.72
N PHE A 486 6.34 5.25 -8.52
CA PHE A 486 5.61 5.01 -7.28
C PHE A 486 4.25 5.73 -7.27
N ALA A 487 4.21 7.00 -7.68
CA ALA A 487 2.97 7.75 -7.79
C ALA A 487 1.98 7.11 -8.77
N ILE A 488 2.46 6.61 -9.92
CA ILE A 488 1.63 5.89 -10.91
C ILE A 488 1.10 4.57 -10.34
N VAL A 489 1.91 3.82 -9.58
CA VAL A 489 1.46 2.59 -8.91
C VAL A 489 0.33 2.89 -7.91
N ILE A 490 0.48 3.92 -7.08
CA ILE A 490 -0.58 4.32 -6.13
C ILE A 490 -1.80 4.89 -6.86
N ASN A 491 -1.60 5.65 -7.94
CA ASN A 491 -2.68 6.19 -8.77
C ASN A 491 -3.57 5.09 -9.36
N GLN A 492 -3.03 3.92 -9.72
CA GLN A 492 -3.84 2.79 -10.20
C GLN A 492 -4.86 2.32 -9.17
N PHE A 493 -4.57 2.38 -7.86
CA PHE A 493 -5.56 2.12 -6.82
C PHE A 493 -6.60 3.24 -6.75
N ILE A 494 -6.13 4.49 -6.67
CA ILE A 494 -6.97 5.68 -6.50
C ILE A 494 -7.98 5.82 -7.65
N ARG A 495 -7.57 5.62 -8.91
CA ARG A 495 -8.46 5.71 -10.08
C ARG A 495 -9.50 4.60 -10.15
N ASN A 496 -9.29 3.49 -9.44
CA ASN A 496 -10.29 2.45 -9.22
C ASN A 496 -11.11 2.68 -7.94
N ASN A 497 -11.02 3.88 -7.36
CA ASN A 497 -11.69 4.28 -6.13
C ASN A 497 -11.26 3.49 -4.88
N TYR A 498 -10.09 2.83 -4.91
CA TYR A 498 -9.54 2.18 -3.72
C TYR A 498 -8.94 3.22 -2.78
N SER A 499 -9.20 3.03 -1.49
CA SER A 499 -8.42 3.69 -0.45
C SER A 499 -7.10 2.96 -0.28
N VAL A 500 -5.99 3.66 -0.07
CA VAL A 500 -4.64 3.10 -0.07
C VAL A 500 -3.77 3.72 1.02
N ARG A 501 -3.01 2.88 1.71
CA ARG A 501 -2.03 3.25 2.74
C ARG A 501 -0.73 2.53 2.48
N TRP A 502 0.39 3.19 2.73
CA TRP A 502 1.71 2.60 2.61
C TRP A 502 2.59 2.93 3.81
N ALA A 503 3.56 2.05 4.08
CA ALA A 503 4.64 2.29 5.02
C ALA A 503 5.84 1.38 4.74
N VAL A 504 7.06 1.90 4.94
CA VAL A 504 8.28 1.09 4.93
C VAL A 504 8.44 0.38 6.27
N LYS A 505 8.34 -0.94 6.31
CA LYS A 505 8.44 -1.75 7.54
C LYS A 505 9.63 -2.70 7.48
N ASP A 506 10.18 -3.09 8.62
CA ASP A 506 11.32 -4.01 8.73
C ASP A 506 10.87 -5.35 9.30
N ALA A 507 11.27 -6.46 8.67
CA ALA A 507 10.92 -7.79 9.13
C ALA A 507 11.40 -8.10 10.57
N THR A 508 12.45 -7.42 11.05
CA THR A 508 12.94 -7.58 12.44
C THR A 508 11.99 -7.03 13.49
N ASP A 509 11.11 -6.09 13.10
CA ASP A 509 10.00 -5.60 13.94
C ASP A 509 8.89 -6.68 14.08
N TYR A 510 8.96 -7.78 13.30
CA TYR A 510 8.00 -8.90 13.26
C TYR A 510 8.67 -10.27 13.38
N SER A 511 9.64 -10.35 14.29
CA SER A 511 10.31 -11.58 14.75
C SER A 511 11.17 -12.32 13.71
N ALA A 512 11.58 -11.67 12.63
CA ALA A 512 12.58 -12.22 11.71
C ALA A 512 14.01 -11.92 12.16
N ALA A 513 14.92 -12.90 12.13
CA ALA A 513 16.34 -12.71 12.50
C ALA A 513 17.14 -11.90 11.47
N SER A 514 16.64 -11.80 10.23
CA SER A 514 17.25 -11.07 9.12
C SER A 514 16.56 -9.71 8.93
N THR A 515 17.36 -8.66 8.72
CA THR A 515 16.83 -7.34 8.37
C THR A 515 16.28 -7.36 6.96
N ARG A 516 15.04 -6.92 6.79
CA ARG A 516 14.44 -6.79 5.46
C ARG A 516 13.43 -5.66 5.47
N ARG A 517 13.87 -4.49 5.02
CA ARG A 517 13.02 -3.32 4.84
C ARG A 517 12.21 -3.46 3.55
N ARG A 518 10.91 -3.26 3.64
CA ARG A 518 9.97 -3.35 2.53
C ARG A 518 8.92 -2.26 2.62
N LEU A 519 8.59 -1.68 1.49
CA LEU A 519 7.40 -0.88 1.34
C LEU A 519 6.21 -1.84 1.30
N ILE A 520 5.31 -1.72 2.27
CA ILE A 520 4.04 -2.44 2.27
C ILE A 520 2.95 -1.45 1.90
N VAL A 521 2.08 -1.83 0.97
CA VAL A 521 0.88 -1.11 0.59
C VAL A 521 -0.32 -1.97 0.99
N ILE A 522 -1.32 -1.36 1.63
CA ILE A 522 -2.63 -1.95 1.89
C ILE A 522 -3.66 -1.06 1.21
N ALA A 523 -4.57 -1.66 0.46
CA ALA A 523 -5.68 -0.96 -0.16
C ALA A 523 -7.00 -1.66 0.13
N SER A 524 -8.09 -0.90 0.22
CA SER A 524 -9.46 -1.39 0.41
C SER A 524 -10.36 -0.87 -0.70
N CYS A 525 -11.29 -1.72 -1.15
CA CYS A 525 -12.24 -1.36 -2.21
C CYS A 525 -13.19 -0.24 -1.76
N PRO A 526 -13.92 0.41 -2.69
CA PRO A 526 -14.96 1.38 -2.34
C PRO A 526 -15.93 0.84 -1.29
N GLY A 527 -16.21 1.63 -0.25
CA GLY A 527 -17.09 1.25 0.86
C GLY A 527 -16.45 0.34 1.94
N GLU A 528 -15.27 -0.21 1.71
CA GLU A 528 -14.51 -0.98 2.71
C GLU A 528 -13.53 -0.05 3.45
N ARG A 529 -13.51 -0.11 4.78
CA ARG A 529 -12.59 0.75 5.56
C ARG A 529 -11.15 0.34 5.28
N LEU A 530 -10.25 1.32 5.26
CA LEU A 530 -8.83 1.07 5.04
C LEU A 530 -8.18 0.51 6.31
N PRO A 531 -7.57 -0.69 6.29
CA PRO A 531 -6.88 -1.23 7.46
C PRO A 531 -5.68 -0.39 7.90
N ASN A 532 -5.42 -0.36 9.20
CA ASN A 532 -4.17 0.18 9.75
C ASN A 532 -3.07 -0.89 9.66
N PHE A 533 -1.80 -0.46 9.70
CA PHE A 533 -0.70 -1.41 9.91
C PHE A 533 -0.71 -1.92 11.35
N PRO A 534 -0.34 -3.19 11.59
CA PRO A 534 -0.11 -3.68 12.94
C PRO A 534 1.07 -2.97 13.60
N SER A 535 1.04 -2.91 14.92
CA SER A 535 2.20 -2.56 15.71
C SER A 535 3.30 -3.64 15.60
N PRO A 536 4.58 -3.28 15.79
CA PRO A 536 5.66 -4.26 15.92
C PRO A 536 5.36 -5.35 16.95
N THR A 537 5.77 -6.58 16.67
CA THR A 537 5.64 -7.73 17.59
C THR A 537 6.96 -8.09 18.27
N SER A 538 8.07 -7.47 17.86
CA SER A 538 9.38 -7.62 18.49
C SER A 538 10.23 -6.37 18.33
N ARG A 539 11.26 -6.23 19.15
CA ARG A 539 12.26 -5.17 19.04
C ARG A 539 13.63 -5.71 18.64
N ASN A 540 14.35 -4.99 17.78
CA ASN A 540 15.73 -5.35 17.41
C ASN A 540 16.75 -4.47 18.17
N PRO A 541 17.32 -4.94 19.29
CA PRO A 541 18.27 -4.14 20.08
C PRO A 541 19.61 -3.92 19.39
N PHE A 542 19.89 -4.65 18.30
CA PHE A 542 21.16 -4.59 17.56
C PHE A 542 21.09 -3.67 16.34
N ARG A 543 19.98 -2.95 16.15
CA ARG A 543 19.81 -2.00 15.06
C ARG A 543 20.65 -0.76 15.33
N THR A 544 21.57 -0.42 14.43
CA THR A 544 22.37 0.80 14.58
C THR A 544 21.50 2.05 14.34
N SER A 545 21.68 3.09 15.16
CA SER A 545 20.89 4.34 15.16
C SER A 545 20.93 5.15 13.85
N ARG A 546 21.72 4.70 12.86
CA ARG A 546 21.82 5.32 11.53
C ARG A 546 20.64 5.03 10.61
N SER A 547 19.79 4.06 10.94
CA SER A 547 18.59 3.72 10.16
C SER A 547 17.42 4.67 10.45
N LYS A 548 17.57 5.97 10.12
CA LYS A 548 16.64 7.07 10.46
C LYS A 548 15.28 7.07 9.71
N GLY A 549 14.82 5.93 9.20
CA GLY A 549 13.65 5.86 8.32
C GLY A 549 12.34 5.42 8.98
N ASN A 550 12.37 4.80 10.16
CA ASN A 550 11.17 4.54 10.93
C ASN A 550 11.54 4.33 12.40
N GLN A 551 10.77 4.92 13.31
CA GLN A 551 10.90 4.67 14.73
C GLN A 551 10.59 3.19 14.97
N SER A 552 11.62 2.35 15.00
CA SER A 552 11.53 0.99 15.54
C SER A 552 10.91 1.11 16.93
N SER A 553 10.02 0.19 17.30
CA SER A 553 9.53 0.14 18.67
C SER A 553 10.71 -0.11 19.60
N ASN A 554 11.12 0.93 20.31
CA ASN A 554 12.03 0.82 21.46
C ASN A 554 11.27 0.41 22.72
N ASP A 555 10.04 -0.07 22.56
CA ASP A 555 9.20 -0.60 23.62
C ASP A 555 9.98 -1.73 24.32
N PRO A 556 10.40 -1.56 25.58
CA PRO A 556 11.19 -2.55 26.29
C PRO A 556 10.41 -3.84 26.57
N ASP A 557 9.06 -3.79 26.53
CA ASP A 557 8.18 -4.91 26.86
C ASP A 557 8.01 -5.89 25.69
N LEU A 558 8.42 -5.49 24.47
CA LEU A 558 8.42 -6.39 23.32
C LEU A 558 9.57 -7.40 23.40
N PRO A 559 9.34 -8.66 22.99
CA PRO A 559 10.40 -9.66 22.90
C PRO A 559 11.46 -9.21 21.88
N THR A 560 12.71 -9.61 22.12
CA THR A 560 13.79 -9.28 21.19
C THR A 560 13.71 -10.12 19.93
N THR A 561 14.13 -9.56 18.80
CA THR A 561 14.35 -10.29 17.56
C THR A 561 15.27 -11.51 17.81
N PRO A 562 14.96 -12.70 17.26
CA PRO A 562 15.75 -13.89 17.52
C PRO A 562 17.17 -13.76 16.95
N THR A 563 18.11 -14.35 17.67
CA THR A 563 19.52 -14.48 17.30
C THR A 563 19.71 -15.61 16.28
N ILE A 564 20.88 -15.64 15.62
CA ILE A 564 21.23 -16.73 14.71
C ILE A 564 21.20 -18.07 15.45
N GLY A 565 21.79 -18.16 16.65
CA GLY A 565 21.84 -19.39 17.43
C GLY A 565 20.46 -19.93 17.77
N GLU A 566 19.54 -19.06 18.19
CA GLU A 566 18.15 -19.44 18.49
C GLU A 566 17.43 -19.97 17.25
N VAL A 567 17.58 -19.32 16.09
CA VAL A 567 16.98 -19.80 14.84
C VAL A 567 17.55 -21.15 14.44
N LEU A 568 18.88 -21.30 14.46
CA LEU A 568 19.54 -22.55 14.09
C LEU A 568 19.14 -23.73 14.98
N ALA A 569 18.94 -23.48 16.29
CA ALA A 569 18.50 -24.48 17.24
C ALA A 569 17.09 -25.05 16.94
N THR A 570 16.27 -24.33 16.17
CA THR A 570 14.93 -24.81 15.77
C THR A 570 14.95 -25.82 14.61
N ILE A 571 16.10 -26.00 13.93
CA ILE A 571 16.20 -26.80 12.72
C ILE A 571 16.67 -28.22 13.07
N PRO A 572 15.84 -29.27 12.83
CA PRO A 572 16.26 -30.65 13.00
C PRO A 572 17.42 -31.01 12.07
N LYS A 573 18.35 -31.85 12.53
CA LYS A 573 19.50 -32.31 11.74
C LYS A 573 19.10 -33.00 10.43
N ASN A 574 17.97 -33.69 10.43
CA ASN A 574 17.42 -34.41 9.27
C ASN A 574 16.43 -33.56 8.45
N ALA A 575 16.34 -32.25 8.70
CA ALA A 575 15.45 -31.38 7.95
C ALA A 575 15.83 -31.34 6.46
N GLU A 576 14.80 -31.26 5.61
CA GLU A 576 14.98 -31.16 4.17
C GLU A 576 15.78 -29.91 3.80
N ASN A 577 16.74 -30.08 2.89
CA ASN A 577 17.67 -29.03 2.45
C ASN A 577 18.60 -28.47 3.56
N HIS A 578 18.86 -29.26 4.61
CA HIS A 578 19.77 -28.94 5.71
C HIS A 578 21.10 -29.75 5.68
N GLN A 579 21.53 -30.16 4.49
CA GLN A 579 22.82 -30.85 4.29
C GLN A 579 23.89 -29.87 3.80
N PHE A 580 25.13 -30.06 4.27
CA PHE A 580 26.26 -29.20 3.96
C PHE A 580 27.56 -29.98 3.88
N ASP A 581 28.50 -29.44 3.10
CA ASP A 581 29.87 -29.91 3.02
C ASP A 581 30.78 -28.95 3.81
N TYR A 582 31.76 -29.51 4.49
CA TYR A 582 32.75 -28.72 5.23
C TYR A 582 33.74 -28.06 4.28
N TYR A 583 34.20 -26.87 4.66
CA TYR A 583 35.37 -26.28 4.02
C TYR A 583 36.63 -27.09 4.37
N GLN A 584 37.56 -27.14 3.43
CA GLN A 584 38.87 -27.75 3.68
C GLN A 584 39.63 -27.05 4.82
N TYR A 585 39.45 -25.72 4.95
CA TYR A 585 40.02 -24.91 6.02
C TYR A 585 38.96 -23.95 6.57
N PRO A 586 38.95 -23.67 7.89
CA PRO A 586 38.04 -22.70 8.48
C PRO A 586 38.16 -21.33 7.82
N LYS A 587 37.02 -20.69 7.60
CA LYS A 587 36.90 -19.33 7.03
C LYS A 587 36.42 -18.37 8.10
N LEU A 588 36.81 -17.10 7.99
CA LEU A 588 36.29 -16.05 8.85
C LEU A 588 34.80 -15.84 8.59
N SER A 589 33.98 -15.94 9.64
CA SER A 589 32.56 -15.59 9.58
C SER A 589 32.35 -14.18 10.14
N PRO A 590 31.60 -13.30 9.45
CA PRO A 590 31.19 -12.02 10.00
C PRO A 590 30.00 -12.16 10.98
N PHE A 591 29.46 -13.37 11.15
CA PHE A 591 28.27 -13.63 11.95
C PHE A 591 28.62 -14.24 13.30
N ARG A 592 27.75 -14.02 14.29
CA ARG A 592 27.85 -14.60 15.62
C ARG A 592 26.53 -15.19 16.05
N LEU A 593 26.59 -16.31 16.79
CA LEU A 593 25.39 -17.02 17.27
C LEU A 593 24.54 -16.17 18.21
N ASP A 594 25.16 -15.31 19.03
CA ASP A 594 24.50 -14.44 20.00
C ASP A 594 23.93 -13.14 19.41
N LYS A 595 23.95 -13.01 18.07
CA LYS A 595 23.45 -11.83 17.36
C LYS A 595 22.44 -12.24 16.28
N PRO A 596 21.47 -11.37 15.94
CA PRO A 596 20.65 -11.57 14.75
C PRO A 596 21.54 -11.53 13.49
N PHE A 597 21.04 -12.12 12.41
CA PHE A 597 21.74 -12.12 11.12
C PHE A 597 21.97 -10.69 10.61
N ASN A 598 21.08 -9.76 10.98
CA ASN A 598 21.17 -8.29 10.83
C ASN A 598 21.58 -7.78 9.42
N LYS A 599 21.46 -8.64 8.42
CA LYS A 599 21.63 -8.39 6.99
C LYS A 599 20.41 -8.93 6.24
N THR A 600 20.16 -8.42 5.04
CA THR A 600 19.12 -8.95 4.16
C THR A 600 19.61 -10.19 3.42
N ILE A 601 18.83 -11.26 3.45
CA ILE A 601 19.06 -12.44 2.62
C ILE A 601 18.62 -12.11 1.19
N THR A 602 19.57 -12.11 0.25
CA THR A 602 19.40 -11.77 -1.17
C THR A 602 19.30 -13.02 -2.05
N CYS A 603 19.03 -12.84 -3.34
CA CYS A 603 18.79 -13.92 -4.31
C CYS A 603 20.00 -14.82 -4.58
N ASP A 604 21.19 -14.41 -4.16
CA ASP A 604 22.43 -15.17 -4.20
C ASP A 604 22.83 -15.67 -2.80
N GLY A 605 22.07 -15.36 -1.75
CA GLY A 605 22.35 -15.70 -0.35
C GLY A 605 23.16 -14.64 0.41
N GLY A 606 23.57 -13.55 -0.24
CA GLY A 606 24.22 -12.39 0.38
C GLY A 606 25.74 -12.50 0.56
N GLU A 607 26.34 -11.39 1.02
CA GLU A 607 27.77 -11.28 1.27
C GLU A 607 28.18 -12.06 2.53
N SER A 608 29.04 -13.06 2.30
CA SER A 608 29.52 -14.06 3.25
C SER A 608 28.46 -15.10 3.60
N LYS A 609 28.62 -16.32 3.09
CA LYS A 609 27.73 -17.46 3.34
C LYS A 609 28.27 -18.38 4.44
N VAL A 610 29.26 -17.91 5.19
CA VAL A 610 30.05 -18.71 6.14
C VAL A 610 29.30 -18.79 7.46
N HIS A 611 29.01 -20.01 7.91
CA HIS A 611 28.38 -20.27 9.20
C HIS A 611 29.22 -19.69 10.37
N PRO A 612 28.64 -19.29 11.52
CA PRO A 612 29.38 -18.65 12.61
C PRO A 612 30.58 -19.44 13.16
N ASP A 613 30.61 -20.77 13.00
CA ASP A 613 31.75 -21.62 13.37
C ASP A 613 32.91 -21.59 12.36
N GLY A 614 32.73 -20.97 11.19
CA GLY A 614 33.73 -20.87 10.13
C GLY A 614 33.97 -22.15 9.33
N THR A 615 33.34 -23.27 9.67
CA THR A 615 33.68 -24.60 9.12
C THR A 615 32.88 -24.97 7.89
N ARG A 616 31.75 -24.31 7.63
CA ARG A 616 30.79 -24.68 6.58
C ARG A 616 30.01 -23.48 6.07
N PRO A 617 29.30 -23.58 4.93
CA PRO A 617 28.30 -22.59 4.55
C PRO A 617 26.99 -22.75 5.34
N PHE A 618 26.14 -21.72 5.29
CA PHE A 618 24.73 -21.86 5.60
C PHE A 618 24.02 -22.75 4.57
N THR A 619 23.10 -23.57 5.05
CA THR A 619 22.20 -24.41 4.24
C THR A 619 21.01 -23.62 3.73
N ILE A 620 20.31 -24.19 2.74
CA ILE A 620 19.07 -23.62 2.20
C ILE A 620 17.99 -23.55 3.29
N ARG A 621 17.88 -24.59 4.13
CA ARG A 621 16.93 -24.60 5.25
C ARG A 621 17.24 -23.50 6.28
N GLU A 622 18.52 -23.25 6.57
CA GLU A 622 18.91 -22.15 7.46
C GLU A 622 18.53 -20.79 6.88
N PHE A 623 18.81 -20.53 5.59
CA PHE A 623 18.35 -19.31 4.92
C PHE A 623 16.83 -19.15 4.94
N ALA A 624 16.07 -20.22 4.67
CA ALA A 624 14.62 -20.20 4.71
C ALA A 624 14.10 -19.86 6.11
N THR A 625 14.69 -20.44 7.16
CA THR A 625 14.27 -20.24 8.55
C THR A 625 14.65 -18.83 9.06
N PHE A 626 15.78 -18.26 8.63
CA PHE A 626 16.10 -16.85 8.88
C PHE A 626 15.08 -15.90 8.22
N GLN A 627 14.57 -16.27 7.03
CA GLN A 627 13.43 -15.63 6.38
C GLN A 627 12.08 -16.05 6.97
N THR A 628 12.06 -16.77 8.11
CA THR A 628 10.87 -17.17 8.87
C THR A 628 9.93 -18.16 8.18
N PHE A 629 10.39 -18.88 7.16
CA PHE A 629 9.66 -20.05 6.68
C PHE A 629 9.58 -21.12 7.78
N PRO A 630 8.42 -21.81 7.91
CA PRO A 630 8.33 -23.01 8.71
C PRO A 630 9.39 -24.05 8.31
N VAL A 631 9.89 -24.79 9.30
CA VAL A 631 10.94 -25.80 9.10
C VAL A 631 10.48 -26.93 8.17
N ASP A 632 9.18 -27.23 8.18
CA ASP A 632 8.51 -28.23 7.35
C ASP A 632 8.07 -27.70 5.97
N TYR A 633 8.26 -26.40 5.68
CA TYR A 633 7.91 -25.81 4.39
C TYR A 633 8.67 -26.50 3.25
N LYS A 634 7.95 -26.96 2.23
CA LYS A 634 8.52 -27.74 1.13
C LYS A 634 9.06 -26.83 0.04
N PHE A 635 10.23 -27.16 -0.48
CA PHE A 635 10.78 -26.52 -1.66
C PHE A 635 10.78 -27.54 -2.79
N GLY A 636 10.39 -27.11 -3.99
CA GLY A 636 10.31 -27.96 -5.16
C GLY A 636 11.67 -28.53 -5.53
N ASN A 637 11.68 -29.61 -6.32
CA ASN A 637 12.92 -30.20 -6.81
C ASN A 637 13.58 -29.27 -7.86
N SER A 638 14.47 -28.41 -7.39
CA SER A 638 15.21 -27.42 -8.16
C SER A 638 16.65 -27.32 -7.67
N CYS A 639 17.54 -26.74 -8.48
CA CYS A 639 18.95 -26.61 -8.10
C CYS A 639 19.13 -25.65 -6.90
N LYS A 640 20.21 -25.82 -6.13
CA LYS A 640 20.50 -25.01 -4.92
C LYS A 640 20.43 -23.50 -5.20
N THR A 641 20.96 -23.06 -6.34
CA THR A 641 20.93 -21.64 -6.76
C THR A 641 19.50 -21.12 -6.96
N SER A 642 18.63 -21.93 -7.58
CA SER A 642 17.21 -21.59 -7.78
C SER A 642 16.49 -21.46 -6.43
N LEU A 643 16.71 -22.39 -5.51
CA LEU A 643 16.10 -22.36 -4.18
C LEU A 643 16.54 -21.14 -3.35
N ILE A 644 17.82 -20.77 -3.39
CA ILE A 644 18.32 -19.55 -2.73
C ILE A 644 17.65 -18.31 -3.34
N LYS A 645 17.50 -18.26 -4.67
CA LYS A 645 16.81 -17.15 -5.35
C LYS A 645 15.34 -17.06 -4.92
N GLN A 646 14.63 -18.18 -4.78
CA GLN A 646 13.26 -18.21 -4.27
C GLN A 646 13.19 -17.63 -2.84
N ILE A 647 14.08 -18.05 -1.94
CA ILE A 647 14.13 -17.57 -0.55
C ILE A 647 14.49 -16.08 -0.45
N GLY A 648 15.42 -15.61 -1.29
CA GLY A 648 15.83 -14.21 -1.35
C GLY A 648 14.72 -13.29 -1.87
N ASN A 649 13.94 -13.75 -2.84
CA ASN A 649 12.78 -13.04 -3.38
C ASN A 649 11.60 -13.02 -2.39
N ALA A 650 11.38 -14.08 -1.63
CA ALA A 650 10.21 -14.22 -0.76
C ALA A 650 10.04 -13.10 0.27
N TRP A 651 8.78 -12.71 0.50
CA TRP A 651 8.38 -11.92 1.66
C TRP A 651 8.38 -12.82 2.91
N PRO A 652 9.16 -12.52 3.97
CA PRO A 652 9.25 -13.37 5.15
C PRO A 652 7.88 -13.73 5.76
N PRO A 653 7.54 -15.02 5.92
CA PRO A 653 6.19 -15.42 6.34
C PRO A 653 5.70 -14.88 7.68
N LYS A 654 6.55 -14.72 8.71
CA LYS A 654 6.11 -14.12 9.98
C LYS A 654 5.79 -12.63 9.84
N PHE A 655 6.53 -11.92 9.00
CA PHE A 655 6.24 -10.53 8.69
C PHE A 655 4.92 -10.40 7.91
N ALA A 656 4.74 -11.22 6.87
CA ALA A 656 3.47 -11.30 6.15
C ALA A 656 2.30 -11.68 7.06
N LYS A 657 2.49 -12.68 7.94
CA LYS A 657 1.50 -13.11 8.94
C LYS A 657 1.01 -11.95 9.80
N ALA A 658 1.90 -11.13 10.34
CA ALA A 658 1.49 -10.01 11.21
C ALA A 658 0.58 -9.01 10.48
N ILE A 659 0.87 -8.72 9.21
CA ILE A 659 0.00 -7.88 8.37
C ILE A 659 -1.36 -8.58 8.13
N PHE A 660 -1.33 -9.88 7.83
CA PHE A 660 -2.52 -10.66 7.52
C PHE A 660 -3.41 -10.95 8.74
N ASP A 661 -2.86 -11.10 9.94
CA ASP A 661 -3.63 -11.16 11.20
C ASP A 661 -4.46 -9.88 11.37
N SER A 662 -3.82 -8.71 11.21
CA SER A 662 -4.49 -7.42 11.32
C SER A 662 -5.59 -7.23 10.26
N ILE A 663 -5.40 -7.77 9.05
CA ILE A 663 -6.42 -7.75 8.00
C ILE A 663 -7.61 -8.65 8.37
N LEU A 664 -7.38 -9.86 8.90
CA LEU A 664 -8.47 -10.74 9.34
C LEU A 664 -9.29 -10.09 10.45
N GLU A 665 -8.62 -9.56 11.48
CA GLU A 665 -9.29 -8.83 12.58
C GLU A 665 -10.09 -7.62 12.06
N HIS A 666 -9.53 -6.89 11.08
CA HIS A 666 -10.22 -5.78 10.45
C HIS A 666 -11.49 -6.25 9.72
N LEU A 667 -11.39 -7.30 8.90
CA LEU A 667 -12.52 -7.83 8.13
C LEU A 667 -13.60 -8.39 9.05
N GLU A 668 -13.24 -9.10 10.12
CA GLU A 668 -14.16 -9.55 11.17
C GLU A 668 -14.91 -8.37 11.78
N ARG A 669 -14.19 -7.33 12.21
CA ARG A 669 -14.80 -6.14 12.81
C ARG A 669 -15.77 -5.46 11.84
N VAL A 670 -15.35 -5.23 10.60
CA VAL A 670 -16.22 -4.53 9.63
C VAL A 670 -17.44 -5.37 9.25
N ASP A 671 -17.29 -6.68 9.08
CA ASP A 671 -18.42 -7.56 8.78
C ASP A 671 -19.40 -7.63 9.96
N ALA A 672 -18.92 -7.66 11.21
CA ALA A 672 -19.76 -7.61 12.40
C ALA A 672 -20.55 -6.29 12.50
N GLU A 673 -19.89 -5.14 12.28
CA GLU A 673 -20.57 -3.82 12.21
C GLU A 673 -21.68 -3.80 11.16
N GLN A 674 -21.48 -4.45 10.01
CA GLN A 674 -22.45 -4.50 8.92
C GLN A 674 -23.65 -5.42 9.20
N GLN A 675 -23.47 -6.41 10.07
CA GLN A 675 -24.50 -7.35 10.49
C GLN A 675 -25.30 -6.87 11.71
N GLY A 676 -24.91 -5.74 12.31
CA GLY A 676 -25.55 -5.22 13.52
C GLY A 676 -25.27 -6.08 14.75
N GLU A 677 -24.21 -6.88 14.72
CA GLU A 677 -23.75 -7.65 15.87
C GLU A 677 -23.00 -6.70 16.81
N ASP A 678 -23.46 -6.62 18.07
CA ASP A 678 -22.79 -5.81 19.09
C ASP A 678 -21.35 -6.29 19.27
N ILE A 679 -20.40 -5.40 19.00
CA ILE A 679 -18.98 -5.65 19.24
C ILE A 679 -18.77 -5.58 20.76
N LEU A 680 -18.68 -6.75 21.40
CA LEU A 680 -18.22 -6.90 22.78
C LEU A 680 -16.73 -6.62 22.92
#